data_AF-A0A6J1QG50-F1
#
_entry.id   AF-A0A6J1QG50-F1
#
_cell.length_a   1.000
_cell.length_b   1.000
_cell.length_c   1.000
_cell.angle_alpha   90.00
_cell.angle_beta   90.00
_cell.angle_gamma   90.00
#
_symmetry.space_group_name_H-M   'P 1'
#
loop_
_entity.id
_entity.type
_entity.pdbx_description
1 polymer ?
#
loop_
_entity_poly.entity_id
_entity_poly.type
_entity_poly.pdbx_seq_one_letter_code
_entity_poly.pdbx_strand_id
1 'polypeptide(L)'
;IMRNIHCVTALNWVERFVELRGLQKLMEVASEMEEYKCESSMDITFSTRAIISVCLAEIYKNVYYDAAKEKFTNTINEFIKDKLLSPSTESKVRVVVVLTTLIFGPIEIADAIIFKEGMVEMILAMAETDDVLQEKVVCECIVAAMTKYKEANVFICRGVNILEKLYQSEDDSIRVRALVGLCKLNRFEASTRGCTTIELFPRGATKELAMVCNRFLINPTKEDMRKWAIKGLSYLTSDTEVKEKLIEDQRSFKRVVQAMIELAKTNDQSVLYAVVTTLVNLCNAYDDEELIPEMKELLTFALSRRFLVRHGKLNSIKFVSNRRCALAKAGVTSALVNLAKTDSKNCKELIARVFNAICSVEESREMVVEQGGTKALLSLALDGTDNGKKEASQALVRLGLTIRPEVAFPGQIIMDVIRPIMNFLNPECSIWDHATLLVLCKLASVNDNMREHIFKEEVFQKIEGFLYKEDHNLRCASITLINILVSNREFAIQYFKQDNSRVKYLMLLCKDENQNVSRSAASALAWLTAANEEACKKVFDSNTWLESLRFLLINPYCDIRERGIIIVINMMRSAIDVAAKLMETDIMELLRALSKNDTVQNKELAFIALEVAAERERREALLNMIRLGCDKARRSGQLDLLKIMQSEYMAKCWSRNTTELSSTVIAMFGSLREVRYFIRLHAVSCTGRGSLPTGWNNQP
;
A
#
# COMPACT_ATOMS: atom_id res chain seq x y z
N ILE A 1 27.50 -16.32 -0.43
CA ILE A 1 27.23 -17.43 -1.38
C ILE A 1 25.91 -17.19 -2.10
N MET A 2 24.75 -17.31 -1.46
CA MET A 2 23.41 -17.15 -2.07
C MET A 2 23.24 -15.92 -3.00
N ARG A 3 23.67 -14.73 -2.56
CA ARG A 3 23.50 -13.48 -3.33
C ARG A 3 24.31 -13.40 -4.62
N ASN A 4 25.38 -14.19 -4.75
CA ASN A 4 26.33 -14.03 -5.85
C ASN A 4 26.52 -15.30 -6.67
N ILE A 5 25.99 -16.45 -6.23
CA ILE A 5 26.20 -17.74 -6.90
C ILE A 5 25.56 -17.80 -8.30
N HIS A 6 24.56 -16.94 -8.54
CA HIS A 6 23.89 -16.76 -9.83
C HIS A 6 24.52 -15.66 -10.70
N CYS A 7 25.45 -14.85 -10.18
CA CYS A 7 25.82 -13.58 -10.81
C CYS A 7 26.53 -13.72 -12.16
N VAL A 8 27.06 -14.88 -12.54
CA VAL A 8 27.59 -15.08 -13.89
C VAL A 8 27.58 -16.57 -14.25
N THR A 9 26.64 -17.02 -15.10
CA THR A 9 26.65 -18.39 -15.68
C THR A 9 27.96 -18.68 -16.41
N ALA A 10 28.61 -17.66 -16.99
CA ALA A 10 29.92 -17.77 -17.65
C ALA A 10 31.11 -18.04 -16.69
N LEU A 11 31.00 -17.82 -15.38
CA LEU A 11 32.11 -18.06 -14.43
C LEU A 11 32.04 -19.43 -13.72
N ASN A 12 30.97 -20.21 -13.94
CA ASN A 12 30.84 -21.59 -13.45
C ASN A 12 31.17 -21.78 -11.95
N TRP A 13 30.73 -20.83 -11.11
CA TRP A 13 31.06 -20.81 -9.68
C TRP A 13 30.54 -22.04 -8.92
N VAL A 14 29.41 -22.60 -9.35
CA VAL A 14 28.83 -23.80 -8.72
C VAL A 14 29.77 -24.99 -8.86
N GLU A 15 30.23 -25.30 -10.08
CA GLU A 15 31.19 -26.41 -10.28
C GLU A 15 32.47 -26.18 -9.50
N ARG A 16 33.01 -24.96 -9.56
CA ARG A 16 34.25 -24.63 -8.83
C ARG A 16 34.07 -24.75 -7.32
N PHE A 17 32.90 -24.39 -6.80
CA PHE A 17 32.58 -24.52 -5.39
C PHE A 17 32.52 -25.99 -4.96
N VAL A 18 31.93 -26.87 -5.78
CA VAL A 18 31.92 -28.33 -5.53
C VAL A 18 33.34 -28.90 -5.58
N GLU A 19 34.16 -28.51 -6.57
CA GLU A 19 35.56 -28.94 -6.69
C GLU A 19 36.42 -28.54 -5.49
N LEU A 20 36.23 -27.33 -4.95
CA LEU A 20 36.98 -26.80 -3.81
C LEU A 20 36.47 -27.31 -2.46
N ARG A 21 35.73 -28.41 -2.45
CA ARG A 21 35.10 -29.02 -1.27
C ARG A 21 34.17 -28.08 -0.50
N GLY A 22 33.54 -27.14 -1.22
CA GLY A 22 32.62 -26.17 -0.63
C GLY A 22 31.38 -26.83 -0.04
N LEU A 23 30.89 -27.91 -0.65
CA LEU A 23 29.76 -28.69 -0.12
C LEU A 23 30.09 -29.32 1.21
N GLN A 24 31.21 -30.04 1.32
CA GLN A 24 31.63 -30.69 2.56
C GLN A 24 31.79 -29.68 3.70
N LYS A 25 32.34 -28.48 3.40
CA LYS A 25 32.43 -27.39 4.38
C LYS A 25 31.04 -26.92 4.84
N LEU A 26 30.08 -26.75 3.92
CA LEU A 26 28.70 -26.43 4.30
C LEU A 26 28.04 -27.54 5.11
N MET A 27 28.30 -28.81 4.78
CA MET A 27 27.78 -29.96 5.53
C MET A 27 28.35 -30.05 6.94
N GLU A 28 29.63 -29.72 7.12
CA GLU A 28 30.25 -29.67 8.46
C GLU A 28 29.55 -28.62 9.33
N VAL A 29 29.36 -27.40 8.82
CA VAL A 29 28.62 -26.35 9.54
C VAL A 29 27.15 -26.74 9.76
N ALA A 30 26.53 -27.47 8.83
CA ALA A 30 25.16 -27.96 8.97
C ALA A 30 25.03 -29.01 10.08
N SER A 31 26.07 -29.81 10.30
CA SER A 31 26.10 -30.89 11.29
C SER A 31 26.34 -30.39 12.72
N GLU A 32 26.72 -29.12 12.88
CA GLU A 32 27.08 -28.54 14.16
C GLU A 32 25.84 -28.34 15.06
N MET A 33 26.00 -28.61 16.35
CA MET A 33 24.95 -28.59 17.38
C MET A 33 25.46 -27.86 18.62
N GLU A 34 24.62 -27.03 19.24
CA GLU A 34 25.01 -26.27 20.45
C GLU A 34 25.22 -27.20 21.66
N GLU A 35 24.55 -28.36 21.67
CA GLU A 35 24.60 -29.36 22.73
C GLU A 35 25.93 -30.15 22.75
N TYR A 36 26.66 -30.20 21.62
CA TYR A 36 27.98 -30.84 21.50
C TYR A 36 29.05 -29.78 21.19
N LYS A 37 29.54 -29.10 22.24
CA LYS A 37 30.74 -28.26 22.10
C LYS A 37 32.00 -29.11 22.29
N CYS A 38 32.59 -29.56 21.19
CA CYS A 38 33.93 -30.15 21.18
C CYS A 38 35.02 -29.06 21.15
N GLU A 39 36.28 -29.43 21.37
CA GLU A 39 37.43 -28.50 21.29
C GLU A 39 37.57 -27.80 19.92
N SER A 40 36.94 -28.34 18.87
CA SER A 40 36.90 -27.81 17.50
C SER A 40 35.52 -27.27 17.08
N SER A 41 34.63 -26.95 18.02
CA SER A 41 33.27 -26.49 17.67
C SER A 41 33.27 -25.10 17.03
N MET A 42 32.42 -24.90 16.03
CA MET A 42 32.23 -23.58 15.40
C MET A 42 31.12 -22.80 16.09
N ASP A 43 31.28 -21.48 16.23
CA ASP A 43 30.21 -20.62 16.71
C ASP A 43 29.07 -20.57 15.69
N ILE A 44 27.92 -21.11 16.08
CA ILE A 44 26.68 -21.12 15.27
C ILE A 44 25.59 -20.28 15.94
N THR A 45 24.53 -20.00 15.18
CA THR A 45 23.33 -19.33 15.65
C THR A 45 22.11 -20.20 15.32
N PHE A 46 20.97 -19.92 15.95
CA PHE A 46 19.69 -20.59 15.64
C PHE A 46 19.28 -20.51 14.16
N SER A 47 19.76 -19.51 13.42
CA SER A 47 19.43 -19.34 11.99
C SER A 47 20.42 -20.03 11.04
N THR A 48 21.60 -20.48 11.54
CA THR A 48 22.67 -21.03 10.70
C THR A 48 22.18 -22.19 9.84
N ARG A 49 21.46 -23.15 10.44
CA ARG A 49 20.92 -24.32 9.73
C ARG A 49 19.93 -23.93 8.62
N ALA A 50 19.01 -23.02 8.91
CA ALA A 50 18.03 -22.55 7.92
C ALA A 50 18.70 -21.82 6.74
N ILE A 51 19.72 -20.99 7.02
CA ILE A 51 20.51 -20.31 5.99
C ILE A 51 21.24 -21.32 5.11
N ILE A 52 21.82 -22.37 5.71
CA ILE A 52 22.51 -23.43 4.96
C ILE A 52 21.53 -24.21 4.09
N SER A 53 20.35 -24.59 4.59
CA SER A 53 19.31 -25.25 3.78
C SER A 53 18.96 -24.43 2.53
N VAL A 54 18.70 -23.12 2.69
CA VAL A 54 18.39 -22.23 1.55
C VAL A 54 19.60 -22.09 0.63
N CYS A 55 20.81 -21.99 1.19
CA CYS A 55 22.04 -21.91 0.41
C CYS A 55 22.26 -23.17 -0.43
N LEU A 56 22.08 -24.37 0.14
CA LEU A 56 22.22 -25.64 -0.57
C LEU A 56 21.17 -25.79 -1.68
N ALA A 57 19.91 -25.41 -1.41
CA ALA A 57 18.85 -25.40 -2.42
C ALA A 57 19.20 -24.46 -3.59
N GLU A 58 19.70 -23.26 -3.29
CA GLU A 58 20.08 -22.29 -4.33
C GLU A 58 21.28 -22.79 -5.15
N ILE A 59 22.29 -23.39 -4.52
CA ILE A 59 23.41 -23.99 -5.26
C ILE A 59 22.90 -25.11 -6.17
N TYR A 60 22.08 -26.02 -5.64
CA TYR A 60 21.55 -27.17 -6.38
C TYR A 60 20.66 -26.74 -7.57
N LYS A 61 19.85 -25.69 -7.41
CA LYS A 61 19.04 -25.11 -8.49
C LYS A 61 19.88 -24.61 -9.67
N ASN A 62 21.13 -24.22 -9.43
CA ASN A 62 22.08 -23.77 -10.44
C ASN A 62 23.00 -24.90 -10.96
N VAL A 63 22.70 -26.17 -10.64
CA VAL A 63 23.34 -27.35 -11.24
C VAL A 63 22.50 -27.83 -12.42
N TYR A 64 22.97 -27.57 -13.65
CA TYR A 64 22.13 -27.69 -14.85
C TYR A 64 22.05 -29.10 -15.47
N TYR A 65 23.17 -29.83 -15.52
CA TYR A 65 23.25 -31.12 -16.22
C TYR A 65 23.39 -32.31 -15.26
N ASP A 66 22.94 -33.48 -15.70
CA ASP A 66 22.77 -34.66 -14.84
C ASP A 66 24.09 -35.14 -14.21
N ALA A 67 25.20 -35.12 -14.96
CA ALA A 67 26.51 -35.51 -14.42
C ALA A 67 26.98 -34.61 -13.26
N ALA A 68 26.66 -33.30 -13.28
CA ALA A 68 26.99 -32.42 -12.17
C ALA A 68 26.04 -32.63 -10.97
N LYS A 69 24.76 -32.94 -11.20
CA LYS A 69 23.83 -33.33 -10.13
C LYS A 69 24.27 -34.63 -9.45
N GLU A 70 24.73 -35.59 -10.24
CA GLU A 70 25.29 -36.85 -9.73
C GLU A 70 26.56 -36.59 -8.91
N LYS A 71 27.50 -35.77 -9.42
CA LYS A 71 28.71 -35.36 -8.69
C LYS A 71 28.37 -34.68 -7.36
N PHE A 72 27.38 -33.78 -7.36
CA PHE A 72 26.91 -33.12 -6.14
C PHE A 72 26.36 -34.13 -5.12
N THR A 73 25.48 -35.02 -5.56
CA THR A 73 24.88 -36.08 -4.72
C THR A 73 25.94 -37.04 -4.18
N ASN A 74 26.89 -37.46 -5.01
CA ASN A 74 27.99 -38.34 -4.61
C ASN A 74 28.90 -37.67 -3.57
N THR A 75 29.19 -36.38 -3.74
CA THR A 75 30.00 -35.62 -2.79
C THR A 75 29.38 -35.58 -1.38
N ILE A 76 28.06 -35.38 -1.29
CA ILE A 76 27.34 -35.39 -0.01
C ILE A 76 27.24 -36.80 0.56
N ASN A 77 27.02 -37.79 -0.30
CA ASN A 77 26.96 -39.20 0.10
C ASN A 77 28.31 -39.69 0.67
N GLU A 78 29.43 -39.29 0.07
CA GLU A 78 30.78 -39.59 0.57
C GLU A 78 30.99 -38.98 1.95
N PHE A 79 30.58 -37.72 2.17
CA PHE A 79 30.66 -37.07 3.48
C PHE A 79 29.88 -37.84 4.56
N ILE A 80 28.65 -38.29 4.25
CA ILE A 80 27.84 -39.05 5.21
C ILE A 80 28.46 -40.43 5.47
N LYS A 81 28.95 -41.11 4.43
CA LYS A 81 29.64 -42.40 4.58
C LYS A 81 30.86 -42.27 5.48
N ASP A 82 31.68 -41.25 5.28
CA ASP A 82 32.87 -40.96 6.07
C ASP A 82 32.54 -40.83 7.57
N LYS A 83 31.50 -40.07 7.92
CA LYS A 83 31.02 -39.94 9.30
C LYS A 83 30.50 -41.27 9.88
N LEU A 84 29.97 -42.17 9.06
CA LEU A 84 29.41 -43.47 9.48
C LEU A 84 30.44 -44.62 9.51
N LEU A 85 31.70 -44.41 9.10
CA LEU A 85 32.76 -45.44 9.17
C LEU A 85 33.05 -45.89 10.60
N SER A 86 32.89 -44.99 11.57
CA SER A 86 32.94 -45.30 13.01
C SER A 86 31.70 -44.70 13.69
N PRO A 87 30.58 -45.43 13.76
CA PRO A 87 29.27 -44.88 14.12
C PRO A 87 29.15 -44.66 15.64
N SER A 88 29.82 -43.63 16.14
CA SER A 88 29.58 -43.09 17.48
C SER A 88 28.19 -42.44 17.57
N THR A 89 27.67 -42.25 18.79
CA THR A 89 26.42 -41.50 19.02
C THR A 89 26.47 -40.11 18.39
N GLU A 90 27.62 -39.42 18.52
CA GLU A 90 27.84 -38.11 17.91
C GLU A 90 27.78 -38.17 16.38
N SER A 91 28.48 -39.14 15.77
CA SER A 91 28.48 -39.33 14.32
C SER A 91 27.07 -39.55 13.77
N LYS A 92 26.27 -40.39 14.44
CA LYS A 92 24.87 -40.64 14.08
C LYS A 92 24.02 -39.37 14.19
N VAL A 93 24.14 -38.64 15.30
CA VAL A 93 23.42 -37.37 15.51
C VAL A 93 23.76 -36.36 14.42
N ARG A 94 25.05 -36.13 14.15
CA ARG A 94 25.53 -35.21 13.09
C ARG A 94 24.94 -35.57 11.71
N VAL A 95 24.89 -36.85 11.37
CA VAL A 95 24.30 -37.33 10.12
C VAL A 95 22.80 -37.03 10.05
N VAL A 96 22.03 -37.28 11.11
CA VAL A 96 20.58 -37.00 11.11
C VAL A 96 20.28 -35.50 11.06
N VAL A 97 21.10 -34.65 11.71
CA VAL A 97 20.98 -33.19 11.61
C VAL A 97 21.28 -32.70 10.19
N VAL A 98 22.27 -33.30 9.53
CA VAL A 98 22.58 -33.07 8.11
C VAL A 98 21.40 -33.45 7.22
N LEU A 99 20.80 -34.62 7.42
CA LEU A 99 19.62 -35.06 6.67
C LEU A 99 18.45 -34.09 6.86
N THR A 100 18.21 -33.67 8.10
CA THR A 100 17.19 -32.66 8.44
C THR A 100 17.42 -31.36 7.64
N THR A 101 18.67 -30.92 7.53
CA THR A 101 19.06 -29.72 6.77
C THR A 101 18.83 -29.91 5.27
N LEU A 102 19.15 -31.08 4.72
CA LEU A 102 18.96 -31.42 3.30
C LEU A 102 17.47 -31.51 2.93
N ILE A 103 16.62 -32.07 3.80
CA ILE A 103 15.16 -32.13 3.61
C ILE A 103 14.58 -30.71 3.40
N PHE A 104 15.07 -29.71 4.13
CA PHE A 104 14.65 -28.32 3.94
C PHE A 104 15.32 -27.61 2.75
N GLY A 105 16.44 -28.15 2.27
CA GLY A 105 17.20 -27.66 1.12
C GLY A 105 16.91 -28.48 -0.16
N PRO A 106 17.90 -29.18 -0.74
CA PRO A 106 17.71 -30.05 -1.91
C PRO A 106 17.10 -31.40 -1.49
N ILE A 107 15.77 -31.48 -1.47
CA ILE A 107 15.02 -32.65 -1.01
C ILE A 107 15.34 -33.91 -1.83
N GLU A 108 15.63 -33.77 -3.12
CA GLU A 108 15.96 -34.88 -4.02
C GLU A 108 17.23 -35.61 -3.56
N ILE A 109 18.17 -34.87 -2.97
CA ILE A 109 19.41 -35.43 -2.41
C ILE A 109 19.12 -36.13 -1.09
N ALA A 110 18.27 -35.53 -0.25
CA ALA A 110 17.83 -36.18 0.98
C ALA A 110 17.16 -37.52 0.68
N ASP A 111 16.31 -37.60 -0.34
CA ASP A 111 15.67 -38.85 -0.80
C ASP A 111 16.68 -39.91 -1.22
N ALA A 112 17.65 -39.55 -2.06
CA ALA A 112 18.70 -40.46 -2.52
C ALA A 112 19.60 -41.01 -1.40
N ILE A 113 19.52 -40.43 -0.19
CA ILE A 113 20.29 -40.84 0.98
C ILE A 113 19.40 -41.58 1.98
N ILE A 114 18.22 -41.05 2.31
CA ILE A 114 17.29 -41.64 3.28
C ILE A 114 16.87 -43.04 2.85
N PHE A 115 16.62 -43.25 1.55
CA PHE A 115 16.17 -44.54 1.02
C PHE A 115 17.32 -45.49 0.64
N LYS A 116 18.56 -45.21 1.09
CA LYS A 116 19.62 -46.22 1.05
C LYS A 116 19.42 -47.26 2.14
N GLU A 117 19.86 -48.48 1.84
CA GLU A 117 19.76 -49.61 2.73
C GLU A 117 20.34 -49.31 4.13
N GLY A 118 19.53 -49.53 5.17
CA GLY A 118 19.92 -49.37 6.58
C GLY A 118 19.81 -47.95 7.16
N MET A 119 19.61 -46.90 6.35
CA MET A 119 19.53 -45.52 6.86
C MET A 119 18.25 -45.26 7.65
N VAL A 120 17.10 -45.72 7.16
CA VAL A 120 15.82 -45.59 7.88
C VAL A 120 15.86 -46.37 9.19
N GLU A 121 16.37 -47.60 9.17
CA GLU A 121 16.52 -48.45 10.36
C GLU A 121 17.42 -47.78 11.40
N MET A 122 18.54 -47.20 10.98
CA MET A 122 19.43 -46.46 11.86
C MET A 122 18.72 -45.28 12.51
N ILE A 123 18.02 -44.44 11.73
CA ILE A 123 17.32 -43.25 12.24
C ILE A 123 16.24 -43.66 13.25
N LEU A 124 15.44 -44.69 12.95
CA LEU A 124 14.36 -45.11 13.85
C LEU A 124 14.91 -45.78 15.12
N ALA A 125 15.97 -46.58 15.02
CA ALA A 125 16.60 -47.20 16.18
C ALA A 125 17.17 -46.16 17.17
N MET A 126 17.65 -45.01 16.67
CA MET A 126 18.10 -43.91 17.52
C MET A 126 17.00 -43.38 18.45
N ALA A 127 15.73 -43.41 18.03
CA ALA A 127 14.59 -43.00 18.86
C ALA A 127 14.16 -44.07 19.89
N GLU A 128 14.79 -45.23 19.92
CA GLU A 128 14.53 -46.30 20.88
C GLU A 128 15.63 -46.45 21.93
N THR A 129 16.65 -45.58 21.91
CA THR A 129 17.84 -45.68 22.77
C THR A 129 17.69 -45.03 24.15
N ASP A 130 16.51 -44.47 24.47
CA ASP A 130 16.22 -43.64 25.66
C ASP A 130 17.19 -42.45 25.86
N ASP A 131 18.03 -42.15 24.85
CA ASP A 131 18.90 -40.98 24.80
C ASP A 131 18.10 -39.77 24.34
N VAL A 132 17.90 -38.83 25.25
CA VAL A 132 17.08 -37.63 25.04
C VAL A 132 17.51 -36.83 23.81
N LEU A 133 18.81 -36.78 23.48
CA LEU A 133 19.30 -36.02 22.34
C LEU A 133 19.06 -36.76 21.02
N GLN A 134 19.28 -38.07 20.99
CA GLN A 134 18.94 -38.89 19.84
C GLN A 134 17.44 -38.85 19.54
N GLU A 135 16.59 -39.00 20.56
CA GLU A 135 15.14 -38.88 20.43
C GLU A 135 14.72 -37.52 19.87
N LYS A 136 15.29 -36.42 20.38
CA LYS A 136 15.05 -35.07 19.86
C LYS A 136 15.40 -34.97 18.38
N VAL A 137 16.62 -35.36 18.00
CA VAL A 137 17.14 -35.21 16.64
C VAL A 137 16.35 -36.05 15.64
N VAL A 138 16.00 -37.28 16.01
CA VAL A 138 15.15 -38.15 15.18
C VAL A 138 13.75 -37.56 15.03
N CYS A 139 13.16 -37.08 16.12
CA CYS A 139 11.86 -36.43 16.09
C CYS A 139 11.86 -35.21 15.16
N GLU A 140 12.89 -34.36 15.23
CA GLU A 140 13.04 -33.22 14.32
C GLU A 140 13.17 -33.63 12.85
N CYS A 141 13.92 -34.70 12.57
CA CYS A 141 14.08 -35.24 11.22
C CYS A 141 12.75 -35.78 10.64
N ILE A 142 11.98 -36.51 11.44
CA ILE A 142 10.65 -36.99 11.02
C ILE A 142 9.71 -35.80 10.77
N VAL A 143 9.70 -34.80 11.67
CA VAL A 143 8.89 -33.59 11.49
C VAL A 143 9.31 -32.82 10.24
N ALA A 144 10.62 -32.73 9.95
CA ALA A 144 11.13 -32.09 8.74
C ALA A 144 10.62 -32.81 7.49
N ALA A 145 10.69 -34.14 7.46
CA ALA A 145 10.13 -34.95 6.39
C ALA A 145 8.63 -34.63 6.20
N MET A 146 7.82 -34.70 7.25
CA MET A 146 6.38 -34.37 7.20
C MET A 146 6.09 -32.92 6.75
N THR A 147 7.06 -32.03 6.87
CA THR A 147 6.94 -30.64 6.42
C THR A 147 7.16 -30.51 4.92
N LYS A 148 8.07 -31.30 4.35
CA LYS A 148 8.59 -31.07 3.01
C LYS A 148 8.10 -32.07 1.96
N TYR A 149 7.85 -33.31 2.34
CA TYR A 149 7.25 -34.28 1.43
C TYR A 149 5.80 -33.90 1.08
N LYS A 150 5.45 -34.10 -0.19
CA LYS A 150 4.10 -33.92 -0.71
C LYS A 150 3.21 -35.12 -0.36
N GLU A 151 3.76 -36.32 -0.49
CA GLU A 151 3.08 -37.59 -0.24
C GLU A 151 3.72 -38.33 0.93
N ALA A 152 2.94 -39.19 1.58
CA ALA A 152 3.46 -40.03 2.64
C ALA A 152 4.31 -41.16 2.05
N ASN A 153 5.54 -41.29 2.56
CA ASN A 153 6.47 -42.34 2.16
C ASN A 153 6.71 -43.31 3.34
N VAL A 154 7.44 -44.41 3.08
CA VAL A 154 7.75 -45.44 4.08
C VAL A 154 8.42 -44.85 5.33
N PHE A 155 9.28 -43.84 5.17
CA PHE A 155 9.95 -43.18 6.28
C PHE A 155 8.94 -42.42 7.18
N ILE A 156 8.02 -41.66 6.58
CA ILE A 156 6.95 -40.97 7.31
C ILE A 156 6.05 -41.99 8.02
N CYS A 157 5.57 -43.02 7.32
CA CYS A 157 4.66 -44.01 7.87
C CYS A 157 5.24 -44.72 9.10
N ARG A 158 6.51 -45.13 9.05
CA ARG A 158 7.19 -45.73 10.20
C ARG A 158 7.49 -44.70 11.29
N GLY A 159 7.81 -43.46 10.91
CA GLY A 159 8.04 -42.36 11.83
C GLY A 159 6.82 -42.00 12.67
N VAL A 160 5.59 -42.22 12.18
CA VAL A 160 4.36 -41.97 12.94
C VAL A 160 4.32 -42.77 14.24
N ASN A 161 4.63 -44.06 14.19
CA ASN A 161 4.66 -44.92 15.38
C ASN A 161 5.67 -44.43 16.43
N ILE A 162 6.83 -43.94 15.96
CA ILE A 162 7.83 -43.33 16.83
C ILE A 162 7.30 -42.04 17.45
N LEU A 163 6.62 -41.17 16.67
CA LEU A 163 6.03 -39.94 17.20
C LEU A 163 4.93 -40.23 18.25
N GLU A 164 4.10 -41.27 18.05
CA GLU A 164 3.11 -41.71 19.03
C GLU A 164 3.78 -42.12 20.36
N LYS A 165 4.88 -42.90 20.29
CA LYS A 165 5.67 -43.29 21.47
C LYS A 165 6.31 -42.08 22.15
N LEU A 166 7.00 -41.22 21.39
CA LEU A 166 7.69 -40.04 21.91
C LEU A 166 6.73 -39.00 22.48
N TYR A 167 5.48 -38.97 22.03
CA TYR A 167 4.45 -38.11 22.62
C TYR A 167 4.09 -38.52 24.07
N GLN A 168 4.30 -39.78 24.44
CA GLN A 168 4.12 -40.26 25.82
C GLN A 168 5.37 -40.05 26.68
N SER A 169 6.44 -39.45 26.15
CA SER A 169 7.66 -39.17 26.91
C SER A 169 7.40 -38.23 28.08
N GLU A 170 8.07 -38.48 29.20
CA GLU A 170 8.07 -37.60 30.37
C GLU A 170 8.79 -36.28 30.08
N ASP A 171 9.75 -36.26 29.15
CA ASP A 171 10.47 -35.06 28.74
C ASP A 171 9.60 -34.17 27.84
N ASP A 172 9.19 -33.03 28.39
CA ASP A 172 8.42 -32.00 27.68
C ASP A 172 9.05 -31.58 26.33
N SER A 173 10.38 -31.58 26.23
CA SER A 173 11.14 -31.16 25.03
C SER A 173 10.91 -32.09 23.86
N ILE A 174 10.81 -33.39 24.14
CA ILE A 174 10.53 -34.46 23.18
C ILE A 174 9.03 -34.46 22.88
N ARG A 175 8.20 -34.39 23.93
CA ARG A 175 6.74 -34.42 23.81
C ARG A 175 6.21 -33.29 22.91
N VAL A 176 6.73 -32.07 23.03
CA VAL A 176 6.31 -30.94 22.17
C VAL A 176 6.74 -31.14 20.72
N ARG A 177 7.93 -31.68 20.45
CA ARG A 177 8.38 -31.98 19.07
C ARG A 177 7.52 -33.06 18.42
N ALA A 178 7.26 -34.14 19.17
CA ALA A 178 6.41 -35.24 18.73
C ALA A 178 5.00 -34.74 18.41
N LEU A 179 4.45 -33.92 19.30
CA LEU A 179 3.18 -33.22 19.10
C LEU A 179 3.13 -32.44 17.79
N VAL A 180 4.18 -31.67 17.45
CA VAL A 180 4.24 -30.93 16.18
C VAL A 180 4.21 -31.86 14.99
N GLY A 181 4.91 -32.99 15.03
CA GLY A 181 4.86 -34.01 13.98
C GLY A 181 3.46 -34.58 13.78
N LEU A 182 2.82 -34.96 14.89
CA LEU A 182 1.45 -35.45 14.88
C LEU A 182 0.46 -34.40 14.33
N CYS A 183 0.64 -33.12 14.65
CA CYS A 183 -0.18 -32.03 14.09
C CYS A 183 -0.06 -31.91 12.57
N LYS A 184 1.08 -32.29 11.98
CA LYS A 184 1.34 -32.21 10.52
C LYS A 184 0.79 -33.39 9.73
N LEU A 185 0.42 -34.50 10.38
CA LEU A 185 -0.16 -35.67 9.72
C LEU A 185 -1.41 -35.35 8.89
N ASN A 186 -2.17 -34.33 9.30
CA ASN A 186 -3.38 -33.89 8.61
C ASN A 186 -3.16 -33.42 7.16
N ARG A 187 -1.91 -33.23 6.73
CA ARG A 187 -1.58 -32.86 5.34
C ARG A 187 -1.62 -34.03 4.37
N PHE A 188 -1.54 -35.27 4.86
CA PHE A 188 -1.50 -36.46 4.01
C PHE A 188 -2.90 -37.06 3.83
N GLU A 189 -3.10 -37.77 2.71
CA GLU A 189 -4.40 -38.38 2.38
C GLU A 189 -4.88 -39.37 3.46
N ALA A 190 -6.19 -39.55 3.54
CA ALA A 190 -6.87 -40.44 4.47
C ALA A 190 -6.39 -41.91 4.40
N SER A 191 -5.85 -42.35 3.25
CA SER A 191 -5.20 -43.66 3.08
C SER A 191 -3.99 -43.84 4.01
N THR A 192 -3.29 -42.77 4.36
CA THR A 192 -2.16 -42.77 5.31
C THR A 192 -2.61 -42.83 6.78
N ARG A 193 -3.89 -42.61 7.10
CA ARG A 193 -4.43 -42.81 8.46
C ARG A 193 -4.46 -44.27 8.89
N GLY A 194 -4.21 -45.22 7.98
CA GLY A 194 -4.00 -46.63 8.32
C GLY A 194 -2.67 -46.91 9.04
N CYS A 195 -1.75 -45.94 9.09
CA CYS A 195 -0.45 -46.07 9.77
C CYS A 195 -0.48 -45.69 11.26
N THR A 196 -1.63 -45.32 11.81
CA THR A 196 -1.77 -44.92 13.22
C THR A 196 -2.48 -46.02 14.00
N THR A 197 -1.90 -46.46 15.13
CA THR A 197 -2.59 -47.41 16.04
C THR A 197 -3.58 -46.72 16.96
N ILE A 198 -3.42 -45.41 17.14
CA ILE A 198 -4.33 -44.54 17.87
C ILE A 198 -5.27 -43.91 16.84
N GLU A 199 -6.60 -43.89 17.07
CA GLU A 199 -7.47 -42.91 16.40
C GLU A 199 -6.96 -41.53 16.83
N LEU A 200 -6.00 -40.98 16.08
CA LEU A 200 -5.23 -39.83 16.56
C LEU A 200 -6.07 -38.57 16.70
N PHE A 201 -7.32 -38.57 16.19
CA PHE A 201 -8.24 -37.44 16.31
C PHE A 201 -9.75 -37.81 16.28
N PRO A 202 -10.32 -38.45 17.32
CA PRO A 202 -11.75 -38.33 17.58
C PRO A 202 -12.12 -36.84 17.77
N ARG A 203 -13.38 -36.48 17.48
CA ARG A 203 -13.87 -35.09 17.58
C ARG A 203 -13.46 -34.44 18.90
N GLY A 204 -12.63 -33.40 18.86
CA GLY A 204 -12.18 -32.64 20.04
C GLY A 204 -10.69 -32.67 20.33
N ALA A 205 -9.95 -33.67 19.82
CA ALA A 205 -8.51 -33.84 20.08
C ALA A 205 -7.66 -32.64 19.59
N THR A 206 -8.03 -31.98 18.48
CA THR A 206 -7.33 -30.78 17.98
C THR A 206 -7.36 -29.62 18.98
N LYS A 207 -8.44 -29.48 19.76
CA LYS A 207 -8.56 -28.47 20.83
C LYS A 207 -7.66 -28.79 22.00
N GLU A 208 -7.60 -30.05 22.40
CA GLU A 208 -6.73 -30.50 23.49
C GLU A 208 -5.26 -30.26 23.15
N LEU A 209 -4.84 -30.63 21.93
CA LEU A 209 -3.49 -30.36 21.45
C LEU A 209 -3.18 -28.86 21.40
N ALA A 210 -4.12 -28.03 20.99
CA ALA A 210 -3.94 -26.58 20.99
C ALA A 210 -3.78 -26.02 22.42
N MET A 211 -4.51 -26.58 23.39
CA MET A 211 -4.37 -26.21 24.80
C MET A 211 -3.00 -26.64 25.37
N VAL A 212 -2.47 -27.78 24.95
CA VAL A 212 -1.12 -28.23 25.30
C VAL A 212 -0.08 -27.27 24.72
N CYS A 213 -0.18 -26.92 23.42
CA CYS A 213 0.68 -25.91 22.79
C CYS A 213 0.63 -24.57 23.54
N ASN A 214 -0.56 -24.09 23.93
CA ASN A 214 -0.69 -22.84 24.68
C ASN A 214 0.06 -22.89 26.02
N ARG A 215 -0.04 -24.00 26.75
CA ARG A 215 0.63 -24.17 28.04
C ARG A 215 2.14 -24.06 27.91
N PHE A 216 2.71 -24.70 26.88
CA PHE A 216 4.13 -24.62 26.60
C PHE A 216 4.56 -23.26 26.08
N LEU A 217 3.75 -22.63 25.24
CA LEU A 217 4.03 -21.33 24.65
C LEU A 217 4.09 -20.20 25.70
N ILE A 218 3.21 -20.24 26.70
CA ILE A 218 3.13 -19.24 27.77
C ILE A 218 4.23 -19.43 28.83
N ASN A 219 4.85 -20.61 28.91
CA ASN A 219 5.86 -20.90 29.93
C ASN A 219 7.20 -20.20 29.60
N PRO A 220 7.61 -19.16 30.37
CA PRO A 220 8.78 -18.36 30.02
C PRO A 220 10.12 -19.07 30.26
N THR A 221 10.15 -20.15 31.06
CA THR A 221 11.40 -20.79 31.48
C THR A 221 11.97 -21.79 30.45
N LYS A 222 11.24 -22.07 29.37
CA LYS A 222 11.60 -23.11 28.39
C LYS A 222 11.57 -22.57 26.95
N GLU A 223 12.59 -21.79 26.58
CA GLU A 223 12.63 -21.06 25.29
C GLU A 223 12.48 -21.98 24.06
N ASP A 224 13.22 -23.09 24.01
CA ASP A 224 13.14 -24.07 22.92
C ASP A 224 11.74 -24.67 22.76
N MET A 225 11.07 -24.98 23.87
CA MET A 225 9.70 -25.52 23.83
C MET A 225 8.69 -24.52 23.30
N ARG A 226 8.87 -23.22 23.58
CA ARG A 226 8.01 -22.16 23.02
C ARG A 226 8.10 -22.13 21.49
N LYS A 227 9.29 -22.33 20.91
CA LYS A 227 9.51 -22.38 19.45
C LYS A 227 8.76 -23.54 18.81
N TRP A 228 8.74 -24.71 19.44
CA TRP A 228 7.99 -25.85 18.92
C TRP A 228 6.49 -25.71 19.15
N ALA A 229 6.07 -25.18 20.30
CA ALA A 229 4.66 -24.93 20.59
C ALA A 229 4.01 -23.97 19.57
N ILE A 230 4.69 -22.88 19.20
CA ILE A 230 4.16 -21.97 18.17
C ILE A 230 4.11 -22.63 16.78
N LYS A 231 5.09 -23.47 16.43
CA LYS A 231 5.06 -24.27 15.19
C LYS A 231 3.84 -25.17 15.17
N GLY A 232 3.55 -25.90 16.26
CA GLY A 232 2.35 -26.74 16.37
C GLY A 232 1.06 -25.94 16.26
N LEU A 233 0.98 -24.81 16.97
CA LEU A 233 -0.18 -23.92 16.94
C LEU A 233 -0.44 -23.33 15.55
N SER A 234 0.60 -23.07 14.75
CA SER A 234 0.44 -22.59 13.36
C SER A 234 -0.31 -23.57 12.47
N TYR A 235 -0.21 -24.88 12.72
CA TYR A 235 -0.96 -25.89 11.99
C TYR A 235 -2.36 -26.09 12.56
N LEU A 236 -2.48 -26.17 13.89
CA LEU A 236 -3.75 -26.41 14.56
C LEU A 236 -4.75 -25.27 14.36
N THR A 237 -4.26 -24.04 14.20
CA THR A 237 -5.10 -22.87 13.97
C THR A 237 -5.75 -22.84 12.59
N SER A 238 -5.50 -23.79 11.70
CA SER A 238 -6.32 -23.97 10.50
C SER A 238 -7.76 -24.41 10.84
N ASP A 239 -7.93 -25.17 11.92
CA ASP A 239 -9.24 -25.61 12.41
C ASP A 239 -10.02 -24.45 13.04
N THR A 240 -11.23 -24.20 12.52
CA THR A 240 -12.07 -23.09 12.98
C THR A 240 -12.49 -23.27 14.44
N GLU A 241 -12.69 -24.51 14.91
CA GLU A 241 -13.06 -24.74 16.31
C GLU A 241 -11.90 -24.43 17.27
N VAL A 242 -10.65 -24.62 16.82
CA VAL A 242 -9.46 -24.21 17.57
C VAL A 242 -9.37 -22.69 17.62
N LYS A 243 -9.59 -21.98 16.49
CA LYS A 243 -9.58 -20.52 16.45
C LYS A 243 -10.53 -19.91 17.48
N GLU A 244 -11.76 -20.41 17.55
CA GLU A 244 -12.75 -19.95 18.52
C GLU A 244 -12.36 -20.33 19.95
N LYS A 245 -11.90 -21.57 20.18
CA LYS A 245 -11.46 -22.01 21.52
C LYS A 245 -10.31 -21.17 22.06
N LEU A 246 -9.41 -20.71 21.20
CA LEU A 246 -8.30 -19.84 21.59
C LEU A 246 -8.75 -18.48 22.09
N ILE A 247 -9.80 -17.90 21.49
CA ILE A 247 -10.30 -16.58 21.86
C ILE A 247 -11.37 -16.62 22.97
N GLU A 248 -11.90 -17.79 23.33
CA GLU A 248 -12.89 -17.94 24.41
C GLU A 248 -12.40 -17.36 25.74
N ASP A 249 -11.16 -17.69 26.14
CA ASP A 249 -10.53 -17.10 27.32
C ASP A 249 -9.59 -15.95 26.93
N GLN A 250 -10.12 -14.72 27.02
CA GLN A 250 -9.39 -13.50 26.69
C GLN A 250 -8.10 -13.30 27.51
N ARG A 251 -8.04 -13.79 28.76
CA ARG A 251 -6.83 -13.65 29.60
C ARG A 251 -5.74 -14.59 29.13
N SER A 252 -6.09 -15.86 28.89
CA SER A 252 -5.15 -16.84 28.32
C SER A 252 -4.73 -16.44 26.92
N PHE A 253 -5.66 -16.00 26.07
CA PHE A 253 -5.37 -15.52 24.72
C PHE A 253 -4.40 -14.34 24.71
N LYS A 254 -4.59 -13.36 25.61
CA LYS A 254 -3.65 -12.25 25.77
C LYS A 254 -2.24 -12.73 26.14
N ARG A 255 -2.11 -13.75 26.99
CA ARG A 255 -0.81 -14.35 27.31
C ARG A 255 -0.18 -15.08 26.13
N VAL A 256 -0.99 -15.78 25.31
CA VAL A 256 -0.54 -16.41 24.06
C VAL A 256 0.00 -15.35 23.09
N VAL A 257 -0.74 -14.26 22.88
CA VAL A 257 -0.31 -13.14 22.02
C VAL A 257 0.96 -12.47 22.57
N GLN A 258 1.05 -12.27 23.89
CA GLN A 258 2.26 -11.75 24.52
C GLN A 258 3.47 -12.67 24.30
N ALA A 259 3.28 -13.97 24.40
CA ALA A 259 4.32 -14.95 24.12
C ALA A 259 4.75 -14.92 22.64
N MET A 260 3.82 -14.69 21.71
CA MET A 260 4.13 -14.47 20.29
C MET A 260 4.91 -13.15 20.07
N ILE A 261 4.58 -12.07 20.79
CA ILE A 261 5.31 -10.78 20.73
C ILE A 261 6.76 -10.98 21.17
N GLU A 262 7.00 -11.73 22.23
CA GLU A 262 8.36 -12.03 22.71
C GLU A 262 9.14 -12.89 21.70
N LEU A 263 8.51 -13.95 21.17
CA LEU A 263 9.11 -14.80 20.15
C LEU A 263 9.41 -14.04 18.86
N ALA A 264 8.59 -13.06 18.49
CA ALA A 264 8.83 -12.20 17.33
C ALA A 264 10.09 -11.34 17.46
N LYS A 265 10.64 -11.16 18.67
CA LYS A 265 11.87 -10.37 18.91
C LYS A 265 13.16 -11.17 18.76
N THR A 266 13.11 -12.50 18.71
CA THR A 266 14.31 -13.35 18.75
C THR A 266 15.05 -13.44 17.40
N ASN A 267 14.60 -12.72 16.36
CA ASN A 267 15.12 -12.75 14.98
C ASN A 267 15.24 -14.14 14.34
N ASP A 268 14.69 -15.19 14.96
CA ASP A 268 14.68 -16.57 14.45
C ASP A 268 13.63 -16.72 13.34
N GLN A 269 14.08 -16.76 12.08
CA GLN A 269 13.19 -16.84 10.91
C GLN A 269 12.21 -18.01 10.94
N SER A 270 12.59 -19.14 11.55
CA SER A 270 11.71 -20.31 11.64
C SER A 270 10.53 -20.08 12.59
N VAL A 271 10.76 -19.29 13.63
CA VAL A 271 9.76 -18.87 14.62
C VAL A 271 8.89 -17.75 14.06
N LEU A 272 9.51 -16.78 13.37
CA LEU A 272 8.79 -15.66 12.73
C LEU A 272 7.72 -16.18 11.76
N TYR A 273 8.07 -17.14 10.90
CA TYR A 273 7.11 -17.73 9.97
C TYR A 273 5.95 -18.40 10.71
N ALA A 274 6.23 -19.21 11.74
CA ALA A 274 5.19 -19.88 12.53
C ALA A 274 4.25 -18.88 13.21
N VAL A 275 4.78 -17.82 13.83
CA VAL A 275 3.98 -16.74 14.43
C VAL A 275 3.06 -16.10 13.38
N VAL A 276 3.62 -15.69 12.25
CA VAL A 276 2.87 -15.02 11.18
C VAL A 276 1.77 -15.94 10.62
N THR A 277 2.06 -17.21 10.37
CA THR A 277 1.05 -18.19 9.92
C THR A 277 -0.07 -18.36 10.95
N THR A 278 0.23 -18.45 12.24
CA THR A 278 -0.80 -18.49 13.29
C THR A 278 -1.70 -17.25 13.24
N LEU A 279 -1.12 -16.05 13.07
CA LEU A 279 -1.88 -14.80 13.00
C LEU A 279 -2.75 -14.72 11.73
N VAL A 280 -2.21 -15.13 10.57
CA VAL A 280 -2.96 -15.23 9.31
C VAL A 280 -4.18 -16.14 9.49
N ASN A 281 -3.98 -17.29 10.13
CA ASN A 281 -5.05 -18.24 10.40
C ASN A 281 -6.14 -17.67 11.30
N LEU A 282 -5.76 -17.03 12.42
CA LEU A 282 -6.69 -16.43 13.36
C LEU A 282 -7.49 -15.28 12.75
N CYS A 283 -6.88 -14.49 11.84
CA CYS A 283 -7.52 -13.40 11.13
C CYS A 283 -8.32 -13.81 9.90
N ASN A 284 -8.22 -15.06 9.44
CA ASN A 284 -8.63 -15.50 8.10
C ASN A 284 -8.09 -14.54 7.01
N ALA A 285 -6.79 -14.24 7.05
CA ALA A 285 -6.13 -13.34 6.11
C ALA A 285 -5.49 -14.11 4.93
N TYR A 286 -6.28 -15.01 4.33
CA TYR A 286 -5.87 -15.84 3.20
C TYR A 286 -5.99 -15.08 1.87
N ASP A 287 -5.39 -15.60 0.80
CA ASP A 287 -5.65 -15.09 -0.54
C ASP A 287 -6.99 -15.64 -1.04
N ASP A 288 -7.85 -14.80 -1.60
CA ASP A 288 -9.08 -15.25 -2.26
C ASP A 288 -8.79 -15.76 -3.69
N GLU A 289 -7.69 -15.34 -4.33
CA GLU A 289 -7.32 -15.77 -5.70
C GLU A 289 -6.20 -16.84 -5.74
N GLU A 290 -5.35 -16.91 -4.72
CA GLU A 290 -4.41 -18.03 -4.48
C GLU A 290 -4.84 -18.91 -3.30
N LEU A 291 -5.96 -19.62 -3.45
CA LEU A 291 -5.89 -21.01 -3.00
C LEU A 291 -4.96 -21.71 -3.98
N ILE A 292 -3.68 -21.79 -3.63
CA ILE A 292 -2.69 -22.68 -4.25
C ILE A 292 -3.41 -24.01 -4.55
N PRO A 293 -3.28 -24.64 -5.72
CA PRO A 293 -3.97 -25.89 -6.03
C PRO A 293 -3.85 -26.93 -4.90
N GLU A 294 -2.71 -26.96 -4.19
CA GLU A 294 -2.50 -27.79 -3.00
C GLU A 294 -3.40 -27.42 -1.80
N MET A 295 -3.77 -26.15 -1.62
CA MET A 295 -4.67 -25.67 -0.57
C MET A 295 -6.15 -25.80 -0.98
N LYS A 296 -6.45 -25.75 -2.29
CA LYS A 296 -7.72 -26.19 -2.87
C LYS A 296 -7.92 -27.69 -2.69
N GLU A 297 -6.89 -28.51 -2.90
CA GLU A 297 -6.91 -29.94 -2.59
C GLU A 297 -7.03 -30.18 -1.08
N LEU A 298 -6.28 -29.50 -0.21
CA LEU A 298 -6.45 -29.62 1.25
C LEU A 298 -7.84 -29.18 1.74
N LEU A 299 -8.42 -28.12 1.19
CA LEU A 299 -9.81 -27.73 1.47
C LEU A 299 -10.80 -28.77 0.92
N THR A 300 -10.59 -29.27 -0.30
CA THR A 300 -11.47 -30.27 -0.93
C THR A 300 -11.38 -31.62 -0.21
N PHE A 301 -10.22 -31.95 0.35
CA PHE A 301 -9.92 -33.19 1.08
C PHE A 301 -10.37 -33.13 2.55
N ALA A 302 -10.25 -31.98 3.22
CA ALA A 302 -10.74 -31.78 4.59
C ALA A 302 -12.27 -31.63 4.68
N LEU A 303 -12.98 -31.41 3.56
CA LEU A 303 -14.39 -31.01 3.53
C LEU A 303 -15.33 -32.03 2.86
N SER A 304 -15.20 -33.32 3.14
CA SER A 304 -16.20 -34.32 2.72
C SER A 304 -17.47 -34.31 3.60
N ARG A 305 -18.48 -33.55 3.13
CA ARG A 305 -19.95 -33.78 3.22
C ARG A 305 -20.59 -34.05 4.60
N ARG A 306 -20.52 -33.06 5.52
CA ARG A 306 -21.54 -32.69 6.55
C ARG A 306 -21.13 -31.44 7.36
N PHE A 307 -19.88 -30.99 7.24
CA PHE A 307 -19.24 -29.89 7.96
C PHE A 307 -19.56 -28.46 7.46
N LEU A 308 -20.08 -28.32 6.23
CA LEU A 308 -20.32 -27.04 5.54
C LEU A 308 -21.29 -26.10 6.29
N VAL A 309 -22.30 -26.64 6.97
CA VAL A 309 -23.32 -25.84 7.67
C VAL A 309 -22.76 -25.19 8.96
N ARG A 310 -21.80 -25.83 9.64
CA ARG A 310 -21.25 -25.36 10.93
C ARG A 310 -20.02 -24.46 10.75
N HIS A 311 -19.11 -24.80 9.84
CA HIS A 311 -17.95 -23.95 9.51
C HIS A 311 -18.35 -22.64 8.84
N GLY A 312 -19.42 -22.62 8.03
CA GLY A 312 -19.99 -21.38 7.50
C GLY A 312 -20.47 -20.42 8.59
N LYS A 313 -20.93 -20.94 9.74
CA LYS A 313 -21.37 -20.11 10.88
C LYS A 313 -20.20 -19.49 11.64
N LEU A 314 -19.15 -20.26 11.94
CA LEU A 314 -17.97 -19.78 12.70
C LEU A 314 -16.93 -19.03 11.86
N ASN A 315 -17.01 -19.12 10.53
CA ASN A 315 -16.30 -18.22 9.62
C ASN A 315 -17.19 -17.09 9.10
N SER A 316 -18.38 -16.90 9.66
CA SER A 316 -19.18 -15.72 9.34
C SER A 316 -18.45 -14.43 9.76
N ILE A 317 -18.76 -13.34 9.07
CA ILE A 317 -18.14 -12.03 9.25
C ILE A 317 -18.07 -11.62 10.73
N LYS A 318 -19.09 -11.97 11.53
CA LYS A 318 -19.15 -11.67 12.96
C LYS A 318 -18.06 -12.37 13.78
N PHE A 319 -17.88 -13.67 13.62
CA PHE A 319 -16.86 -14.42 14.38
C PHE A 319 -15.44 -14.00 13.97
N VAL A 320 -15.22 -13.80 12.66
CA VAL A 320 -13.94 -13.30 12.15
C VAL A 320 -13.63 -11.89 12.70
N SER A 321 -14.62 -11.00 12.73
CA SER A 321 -14.46 -9.65 13.30
C SER A 321 -14.17 -9.69 14.80
N ASN A 322 -14.85 -10.57 15.54
CA ASN A 322 -14.59 -10.78 16.97
C ASN A 322 -13.15 -11.25 17.23
N ARG A 323 -12.64 -12.20 16.43
CA ARG A 323 -11.24 -12.67 16.51
C ARG A 323 -10.25 -11.54 16.22
N ARG A 324 -10.47 -10.76 15.16
CA ARG A 324 -9.64 -9.59 14.80
C ARG A 324 -9.62 -8.53 15.91
N CYS A 325 -10.77 -8.24 16.51
CA CYS A 325 -10.89 -7.31 17.64
C CYS A 325 -10.17 -7.85 18.89
N ALA A 326 -10.33 -9.14 19.22
CA ALA A 326 -9.63 -9.77 20.35
C ALA A 326 -8.11 -9.73 20.18
N LEU A 327 -7.60 -9.99 18.97
CA LEU A 327 -6.18 -9.88 18.64
C LEU A 327 -5.65 -8.45 18.82
N ALA A 328 -6.39 -7.44 18.35
CA ALA A 328 -6.01 -6.04 18.50
C ALA A 328 -5.95 -5.64 19.99
N LYS A 329 -6.97 -5.99 20.77
CA LYS A 329 -7.02 -5.77 22.24
C LYS A 329 -5.92 -6.50 23.01
N ALA A 330 -5.44 -7.62 22.47
CA ALA A 330 -4.32 -8.37 23.03
C ALA A 330 -2.94 -7.76 22.70
N GLY A 331 -2.87 -6.72 21.86
CA GLY A 331 -1.61 -6.02 21.53
C GLY A 331 -0.85 -6.61 20.35
N VAL A 332 -1.50 -7.37 19.47
CA VAL A 332 -0.85 -8.04 18.32
C VAL A 332 -0.10 -7.06 17.40
N THR A 333 -0.52 -5.80 17.30
CA THR A 333 0.12 -4.78 16.46
C THR A 333 1.59 -4.62 16.82
N SER A 334 1.94 -4.69 18.11
CA SER A 334 3.33 -4.64 18.57
C SER A 334 4.17 -5.82 18.07
N ALA A 335 3.58 -7.02 17.92
CA ALA A 335 4.26 -8.14 17.27
C ALA A 335 4.48 -7.79 15.79
N LEU A 336 3.43 -7.38 15.09
CA LEU A 336 3.48 -7.12 13.64
C LEU A 336 4.49 -6.02 13.28
N VAL A 337 4.61 -4.97 14.09
CA VAL A 337 5.61 -3.90 13.91
C VAL A 337 7.04 -4.44 14.00
N ASN A 338 7.31 -5.39 14.90
CA ASN A 338 8.62 -6.03 14.98
C ASN A 338 8.84 -7.02 13.84
N LEU A 339 7.83 -7.84 13.52
CA LEU A 339 7.88 -8.81 12.43
C LEU A 339 8.10 -8.15 11.07
N ALA A 340 7.55 -6.95 10.85
CA ALA A 340 7.66 -6.19 9.60
C ALA A 340 9.11 -5.85 9.21
N LYS A 341 10.05 -5.91 10.17
CA LYS A 341 11.49 -5.67 9.96
C LYS A 341 12.24 -6.84 9.33
N THR A 342 11.57 -7.98 9.10
CA THR A 342 12.17 -9.14 8.43
C THR A 342 12.69 -8.80 7.02
N ASP A 343 13.70 -9.51 6.52
CA ASP A 343 14.17 -9.37 5.14
C ASP A 343 13.34 -10.20 4.14
N SER A 344 12.53 -11.14 4.64
CA SER A 344 11.74 -12.05 3.81
C SER A 344 10.51 -11.35 3.21
N LYS A 345 10.51 -11.16 1.88
CA LYS A 345 9.39 -10.55 1.14
C LYS A 345 8.06 -11.31 1.34
N ASN A 346 8.11 -12.64 1.37
CA ASN A 346 6.91 -13.46 1.60
C ASN A 346 6.36 -13.26 3.02
N CYS A 347 7.24 -13.13 4.03
CA CYS A 347 6.79 -12.83 5.38
C CYS A 347 6.19 -11.42 5.45
N LYS A 348 6.79 -10.42 4.81
CA LYS A 348 6.24 -9.05 4.71
C LYS A 348 4.83 -9.04 4.14
N GLU A 349 4.58 -9.83 3.09
CA GLU A 349 3.25 -9.98 2.51
C GLU A 349 2.23 -10.55 3.50
N LEU A 350 2.55 -11.67 4.16
CA LEU A 350 1.67 -12.26 5.15
C LEU A 350 1.40 -11.29 6.33
N ILE A 351 2.41 -10.52 6.76
CA ILE A 351 2.27 -9.49 7.79
C ILE A 351 1.35 -8.36 7.31
N ALA A 352 1.49 -7.90 6.07
CA ALA A 352 0.63 -6.87 5.47
C ALA A 352 -0.84 -7.33 5.42
N ARG A 353 -1.09 -8.60 5.04
CA ARG A 353 -2.43 -9.21 5.06
C ARG A 353 -3.03 -9.22 6.46
N VAL A 354 -2.25 -9.58 7.48
CA VAL A 354 -2.72 -9.56 8.88
C VAL A 354 -3.04 -8.13 9.32
N PHE A 355 -2.21 -7.15 9.00
CA PHE A 355 -2.52 -5.75 9.28
C PHE A 355 -3.82 -5.30 8.60
N ASN A 356 -3.99 -5.55 7.30
CA ASN A 356 -5.20 -5.18 6.56
C ASN A 356 -6.45 -5.86 7.13
N ALA A 357 -6.34 -7.14 7.50
CA ALA A 357 -7.41 -7.88 8.16
C ALA A 357 -7.80 -7.26 9.51
N ILE A 358 -6.84 -6.84 10.34
CA ILE A 358 -7.13 -6.16 11.61
C ILE A 358 -7.76 -4.78 11.35
N CYS A 359 -7.21 -4.00 10.43
CA CYS A 359 -7.73 -2.69 10.03
C CYS A 359 -9.12 -2.76 9.38
N SER A 360 -9.59 -3.94 8.97
CA SER A 360 -10.96 -4.09 8.49
C SER A 360 -12.00 -3.79 9.57
N VAL A 361 -11.64 -4.01 10.85
CA VAL A 361 -12.48 -3.71 12.01
C VAL A 361 -12.19 -2.28 12.46
N GLU A 362 -13.21 -1.42 12.45
CA GLU A 362 -13.07 0.01 12.73
C GLU A 362 -12.54 0.28 14.15
N GLU A 363 -13.07 -0.41 15.16
CA GLU A 363 -12.62 -0.32 16.57
C GLU A 363 -11.14 -0.63 16.75
N SER A 364 -10.54 -1.41 15.85
CA SER A 364 -9.14 -1.80 15.94
C SER A 364 -8.18 -0.77 15.36
N ARG A 365 -8.66 0.17 14.52
CA ARG A 365 -7.81 1.07 13.75
C ARG A 365 -7.03 2.04 14.64
N GLU A 366 -7.66 2.56 15.68
CA GLU A 366 -7.00 3.47 16.64
C GLU A 366 -5.87 2.75 17.38
N MET A 367 -6.11 1.52 17.86
CA MET A 367 -5.08 0.69 18.50
C MET A 367 -3.91 0.38 17.55
N VAL A 368 -4.18 0.20 16.25
CA VAL A 368 -3.12 0.00 15.25
C VAL A 368 -2.25 1.24 15.12
N VAL A 369 -2.84 2.44 15.08
CA VAL A 369 -2.11 3.71 15.01
C VAL A 369 -1.30 3.95 16.29
N GLU A 370 -1.91 3.81 17.46
CA GLU A 370 -1.28 4.02 18.77
C GLU A 370 -0.07 3.11 19.00
N GLN A 371 -0.12 1.87 18.52
CA GLN A 371 0.96 0.89 18.66
C GLN A 371 2.01 0.99 17.54
N GLY A 372 2.03 2.08 16.76
CA GLY A 372 3.04 2.33 15.73
C GLY A 372 2.84 1.55 14.42
N GLY A 373 1.65 1.00 14.20
CA GLY A 373 1.30 0.22 13.02
C GLY A 373 1.40 1.01 11.71
N THR A 374 1.12 2.32 11.72
CA THR A 374 1.23 3.17 10.52
C THR A 374 2.63 3.16 9.93
N LYS A 375 3.68 3.28 10.77
CA LYS A 375 5.07 3.29 10.30
C LYS A 375 5.47 1.93 9.70
N ALA A 376 5.02 0.84 10.31
CA ALA A 376 5.27 -0.51 9.78
C ALA A 376 4.54 -0.73 8.45
N LEU A 377 3.27 -0.32 8.35
CA LEU A 377 2.49 -0.38 7.13
C LEU A 377 3.11 0.42 5.99
N LEU A 378 3.60 1.64 6.26
CA LEU A 378 4.31 2.45 5.27
C LEU A 378 5.55 1.72 4.75
N SER A 379 6.35 1.12 5.66
CA SER A 379 7.52 0.32 5.27
C SER A 379 7.15 -0.87 4.37
N LEU A 380 6.05 -1.56 4.68
CA LEU A 380 5.57 -2.71 3.90
C LEU A 380 4.98 -2.30 2.54
N ALA A 381 4.35 -1.13 2.47
CA ALA A 381 3.80 -0.59 1.23
C ALA A 381 4.88 -0.09 0.25
N LEU A 382 6.07 0.27 0.78
CA LEU A 382 7.23 0.67 -0.02
C LEU A 382 8.12 -0.51 -0.38
N ASP A 383 8.23 -1.51 0.49
CA ASP A 383 9.12 -2.67 0.32
C ASP A 383 8.44 -4.00 0.64
N GLY A 384 8.39 -4.88 -0.35
CA GLY A 384 7.66 -6.15 -0.30
C GLY A 384 7.42 -6.74 -1.69
N THR A 385 6.62 -7.80 -1.75
CA THR A 385 5.99 -8.28 -2.99
C THR A 385 4.91 -7.30 -3.45
N ASP A 386 4.46 -7.40 -4.70
CA ASP A 386 3.41 -6.50 -5.21
C ASP A 386 2.08 -6.69 -4.47
N ASN A 387 1.72 -7.94 -4.13
CA ASN A 387 0.55 -8.24 -3.30
C ASN A 387 0.72 -7.69 -1.88
N GLY A 388 1.89 -7.85 -1.25
CA GLY A 388 2.16 -7.31 0.07
C GLY A 388 2.05 -5.78 0.12
N LYS A 389 2.53 -5.09 -0.94
CA LYS A 389 2.39 -3.64 -1.07
C LYS A 389 0.93 -3.21 -1.22
N LYS A 390 0.14 -3.92 -2.05
CA LYS A 390 -1.30 -3.66 -2.20
C LYS A 390 -2.05 -3.81 -0.87
N GLU A 391 -1.82 -4.91 -0.16
CA GLU A 391 -2.42 -5.18 1.15
C GLU A 391 -2.05 -4.10 2.18
N ALA A 392 -0.79 -3.69 2.23
CA ALA A 392 -0.33 -2.64 3.11
C ALA A 392 -0.94 -1.26 2.75
N SER A 393 -1.00 -0.91 1.46
CA SER A 393 -1.66 0.31 0.99
C SER A 393 -3.16 0.30 1.31
N GLN A 394 -3.85 -0.83 1.13
CA GLN A 394 -5.25 -0.96 1.50
C GLN A 394 -5.46 -0.74 3.00
N ALA A 395 -4.58 -1.27 3.85
CA ALA A 395 -4.62 -1.04 5.29
C ALA A 395 -4.43 0.46 5.62
N LEU A 396 -3.49 1.15 4.96
CA LEU A 396 -3.28 2.59 5.11
C LEU A 396 -4.52 3.40 4.70
N VAL A 397 -5.16 3.03 3.58
CA VAL A 397 -6.44 3.64 3.16
C VAL A 397 -7.51 3.46 4.22
N ARG A 398 -7.67 2.25 4.79
CA ARG A 398 -8.63 2.01 5.88
C ARG A 398 -8.37 2.89 7.11
N LEU A 399 -7.11 3.13 7.48
CA LEU A 399 -6.76 4.04 8.57
C LEU A 399 -7.18 5.48 8.24
N GLY A 400 -6.81 5.98 7.06
CA GLY A 400 -7.13 7.35 6.63
C GLY A 400 -8.62 7.61 6.37
N LEU A 401 -9.42 6.56 6.15
CA LEU A 401 -10.87 6.69 5.98
C LEU A 401 -11.59 7.09 7.25
N THR A 402 -11.18 6.58 8.41
CA THR A 402 -11.90 6.84 9.68
C THR A 402 -11.15 7.75 10.63
N ILE A 403 -9.81 7.71 10.63
CA ILE A 403 -8.98 8.51 11.52
C ILE A 403 -8.57 9.81 10.80
N ARG A 404 -8.54 10.93 11.53
CA ARG A 404 -8.05 12.21 10.99
C ARG A 404 -6.62 12.06 10.46
N PRO A 405 -6.27 12.62 9.29
CA PRO A 405 -4.97 12.38 8.66
C PRO A 405 -3.76 12.64 9.54
N GLU A 406 -3.78 13.71 10.34
CA GLU A 406 -2.68 14.11 11.22
C GLU A 406 -2.45 13.14 12.38
N VAL A 407 -3.50 12.42 12.78
CA VAL A 407 -3.44 11.38 13.82
C VAL A 407 -3.07 10.04 13.20
N ALA A 408 -3.69 9.70 12.06
CA ALA A 408 -3.44 8.45 11.34
C ALA A 408 -1.99 8.35 10.85
N PHE A 409 -1.46 9.47 10.37
CA PHE A 409 -0.14 9.60 9.73
C PHE A 409 0.65 10.73 10.43
N PRO A 410 1.26 10.48 11.60
CA PRO A 410 1.92 11.54 12.36
C PRO A 410 3.27 11.97 11.76
N GLY A 411 3.58 13.26 11.85
CA GLY A 411 4.88 13.82 11.45
C GLY A 411 5.14 13.71 9.95
N GLN A 412 6.35 13.27 9.56
CA GLN A 412 6.75 13.12 8.16
C GLN A 412 5.97 12.01 7.41
N ILE A 413 5.39 11.06 8.15
CA ILE A 413 4.66 9.91 7.58
C ILE A 413 3.52 10.35 6.66
N ILE A 414 2.85 11.48 6.96
CA ILE A 414 1.74 11.99 6.15
C ILE A 414 2.15 12.36 4.73
N MET A 415 3.42 12.72 4.51
CA MET A 415 3.95 12.98 3.18
C MET A 415 4.32 11.67 2.49
N ASP A 416 5.05 10.81 3.20
CA ASP A 416 5.58 9.56 2.66
C ASP A 416 4.47 8.56 2.27
N VAL A 417 3.29 8.66 2.91
CA VAL A 417 2.14 7.78 2.63
C VAL A 417 1.42 8.09 1.32
N ILE A 418 1.63 9.29 0.74
CA ILE A 418 0.95 9.72 -0.49
C ILE A 418 1.29 8.77 -1.63
N ARG A 419 2.57 8.49 -1.84
CA ARG A 419 3.03 7.66 -2.96
C ARG A 419 2.46 6.23 -2.90
N PRO A 420 2.50 5.50 -1.77
CA PRO A 420 1.81 4.22 -1.63
C PRO A 420 0.29 4.25 -1.89
N ILE A 421 -0.41 5.29 -1.41
CA ILE A 421 -1.86 5.46 -1.62
C ILE A 421 -2.17 5.75 -3.08
N MET A 422 -1.38 6.61 -3.74
CA MET A 422 -1.53 6.94 -5.16
C MET A 422 -1.24 5.75 -6.07
N ASN A 423 -0.22 4.94 -5.73
CA ASN A 423 0.11 3.72 -6.47
C ASN A 423 -0.96 2.62 -6.33
N PHE A 424 -1.80 2.70 -5.29
CA PHE A 424 -2.89 1.76 -5.06
C PHE A 424 -4.12 2.04 -5.95
N LEU A 425 -4.25 3.26 -6.51
CA LEU A 425 -5.30 3.57 -7.49
C LEU A 425 -5.11 2.75 -8.77
N ASN A 426 -6.18 2.08 -9.21
CA ASN A 426 -6.18 1.33 -10.46
C ASN A 426 -7.03 2.06 -11.54
N PRO A 427 -6.45 2.47 -12.69
CA PRO A 427 -7.23 3.04 -13.79
C PRO A 427 -8.36 2.14 -14.33
N GLU A 428 -8.27 0.83 -14.09
CA GLU A 428 -9.30 -0.17 -14.45
C GLU A 428 -10.46 -0.24 -13.45
N CYS A 429 -10.51 0.64 -12.44
CA CYS A 429 -11.53 0.72 -11.39
C CYS A 429 -11.56 -0.51 -10.47
N SER A 430 -10.82 -0.43 -9.37
CA SER A 430 -10.95 -1.32 -8.22
C SER A 430 -12.09 -0.91 -7.29
N ILE A 431 -12.59 -1.85 -6.49
CA ILE A 431 -13.60 -1.60 -5.44
C ILE A 431 -13.10 -0.56 -4.42
N TRP A 432 -11.77 -0.41 -4.29
CA TRP A 432 -11.15 0.48 -3.32
C TRP A 432 -10.91 1.90 -3.84
N ASP A 433 -10.99 2.14 -5.15
CA ASP A 433 -10.58 3.43 -5.72
C ASP A 433 -11.39 4.61 -5.18
N HIS A 434 -12.69 4.41 -4.95
CA HIS A 434 -13.54 5.44 -4.33
C HIS A 434 -13.04 5.80 -2.94
N ALA A 435 -12.75 4.79 -2.12
CA ALA A 435 -12.24 4.97 -0.77
C ALA A 435 -10.85 5.62 -0.77
N THR A 436 -9.97 5.21 -1.69
CA THR A 436 -8.64 5.78 -1.89
C THR A 436 -8.71 7.26 -2.27
N LEU A 437 -9.59 7.64 -3.20
CA LEU A 437 -9.84 9.04 -3.58
C LEU A 437 -10.37 9.88 -2.41
N LEU A 438 -11.24 9.32 -1.56
CA LEU A 438 -11.70 10.00 -0.35
C LEU A 438 -10.57 10.26 0.65
N VAL A 439 -9.65 9.31 0.83
CA VAL A 439 -8.46 9.50 1.69
C VAL A 439 -7.56 10.58 1.11
N LEU A 440 -7.36 10.60 -0.21
CA LEU A 440 -6.60 11.66 -0.88
C LEU A 440 -7.26 13.04 -0.73
N CYS A 441 -8.60 13.12 -0.78
CA CYS A 441 -9.31 14.37 -0.49
C CYS A 441 -9.05 14.85 0.94
N LYS A 442 -9.09 13.94 1.92
CA LYS A 442 -8.80 14.26 3.33
C LYS A 442 -7.37 14.75 3.50
N LEU A 443 -6.40 14.06 2.89
CA LEU A 443 -5.00 14.48 2.89
C LEU A 443 -4.83 15.86 2.24
N ALA A 444 -5.33 16.07 1.03
CA ALA A 444 -5.24 17.34 0.31
C ALA A 444 -5.90 18.53 1.07
N SER A 445 -6.83 18.24 1.98
CA SER A 445 -7.50 19.24 2.81
C SER A 445 -6.68 19.71 4.02
N VAL A 446 -5.57 19.04 4.35
CA VAL A 446 -4.76 19.35 5.54
C VAL A 446 -4.08 20.73 5.43
N ASN A 447 -3.33 20.99 4.36
CA ASN A 447 -2.65 22.28 4.11
C ASN A 447 -2.19 22.40 2.65
N ASP A 448 -1.67 23.58 2.28
CA ASP A 448 -1.14 23.84 0.93
C ASP A 448 0.04 22.94 0.58
N ASN A 449 1.00 22.76 1.48
CA ASN A 449 2.19 21.92 1.26
C ASN A 449 1.81 20.48 0.84
N MET A 450 0.75 19.94 1.46
CA MET A 450 0.20 18.63 1.13
C MET A 450 -0.38 18.59 -0.29
N ARG A 451 -1.14 19.62 -0.68
CA ARG A 451 -1.64 19.76 -2.05
C ARG A 451 -0.49 19.80 -3.05
N GLU A 452 0.60 20.52 -2.73
CA GLU A 452 1.77 20.57 -3.61
C GLU A 452 2.44 19.21 -3.77
N HIS A 453 2.54 18.44 -2.68
CA HIS A 453 3.17 17.14 -2.72
C HIS A 453 2.34 16.14 -3.53
N ILE A 454 1.01 16.10 -3.34
CA ILE A 454 0.10 15.26 -4.13
C ILE A 454 0.20 15.62 -5.62
N PHE A 455 0.30 16.90 -5.94
CA PHE A 455 0.41 17.37 -7.32
C PHE A 455 1.74 16.95 -7.98
N LYS A 456 2.86 17.03 -7.25
CA LYS A 456 4.22 16.71 -7.75
C LYS A 456 4.44 15.23 -8.08
N GLU A 457 3.61 14.32 -7.58
CA GLU A 457 3.75 12.89 -7.89
C GLU A 457 3.35 12.53 -9.34
N GLU A 458 2.99 13.50 -10.21
CA GLU A 458 2.75 13.35 -11.66
C GLU A 458 1.66 12.34 -12.08
N VAL A 459 0.84 11.87 -11.14
CA VAL A 459 -0.22 10.88 -11.39
C VAL A 459 -1.59 11.54 -11.65
N PHE A 460 -1.62 12.86 -11.88
CA PHE A 460 -2.87 13.62 -12.04
C PHE A 460 -3.80 13.05 -13.12
N GLN A 461 -3.24 12.56 -14.23
CA GLN A 461 -3.99 11.93 -15.32
C GLN A 461 -4.79 10.71 -14.86
N LYS A 462 -4.32 9.96 -13.84
CA LYS A 462 -5.10 8.84 -13.29
C LYS A 462 -6.31 9.34 -12.51
N ILE A 463 -6.16 10.42 -11.73
CA ILE A 463 -7.29 11.04 -11.01
C ILE A 463 -8.34 11.53 -12.02
N GLU A 464 -7.90 12.26 -13.04
CA GLU A 464 -8.75 12.77 -14.11
C GLU A 464 -9.44 11.65 -14.90
N GLY A 465 -8.76 10.52 -15.12
CA GLY A 465 -9.34 9.33 -15.76
C GLY A 465 -10.60 8.80 -15.07
N PHE A 466 -10.75 8.98 -13.76
CA PHE A 466 -11.97 8.61 -13.03
C PHE A 466 -13.17 9.52 -13.29
N LEU A 467 -12.98 10.72 -13.83
CA LEU A 467 -14.10 11.61 -14.20
C LEU A 467 -14.96 11.03 -15.32
N TYR A 468 -14.33 10.31 -16.24
CA TYR A 468 -14.98 9.75 -17.42
C TYR A 468 -15.62 8.39 -17.17
N LYS A 469 -15.57 7.87 -15.94
CA LYS A 469 -16.16 6.58 -15.57
C LYS A 469 -17.66 6.72 -15.30
N GLU A 470 -18.41 5.64 -15.51
CA GLU A 470 -19.86 5.61 -15.29
C GLU A 470 -20.24 5.73 -13.80
N ASP A 471 -19.40 5.22 -12.89
CA ASP A 471 -19.65 5.27 -11.45
C ASP A 471 -19.68 6.71 -10.91
N HIS A 472 -20.86 7.14 -10.48
CA HIS A 472 -21.09 8.47 -9.92
C HIS A 472 -20.27 8.73 -8.65
N ASN A 473 -20.02 7.73 -7.81
CA ASN A 473 -19.25 7.89 -6.58
C ASN A 473 -17.76 8.11 -6.88
N LEU A 474 -17.22 7.37 -7.84
CA LEU A 474 -15.85 7.58 -8.32
C LEU A 474 -15.69 8.95 -8.96
N ARG A 475 -16.62 9.32 -9.86
CA ARG A 475 -16.63 10.64 -10.50
C ARG A 475 -16.67 11.76 -9.47
N CYS A 476 -17.57 11.65 -8.49
CA CYS A 476 -17.72 12.62 -7.41
C CYS A 476 -16.45 12.77 -6.57
N ALA A 477 -15.83 11.66 -6.16
CA ALA A 477 -14.59 11.70 -5.38
C ALA A 477 -13.43 12.31 -6.18
N SER A 478 -13.32 11.96 -7.46
CA SER A 478 -12.30 12.53 -8.37
C SER A 478 -12.46 14.04 -8.55
N ILE A 479 -13.65 14.53 -8.90
CA ILE A 479 -13.86 15.98 -9.08
C ILE A 479 -13.69 16.75 -7.78
N THR A 480 -14.03 16.15 -6.64
CA THR A 480 -13.81 16.74 -5.32
C THR A 480 -12.32 16.90 -5.05
N LEU A 481 -11.52 15.87 -5.34
CA LEU A 481 -10.06 15.94 -5.21
C LEU A 481 -9.46 17.02 -6.10
N ILE A 482 -9.89 17.09 -7.37
CA ILE A 482 -9.43 18.10 -8.32
C ILE A 482 -9.76 19.50 -7.80
N ASN A 483 -10.99 19.74 -7.35
CA ASN A 483 -11.41 21.00 -6.77
C ASN A 483 -10.52 21.41 -5.57
N ILE A 484 -10.21 20.49 -4.67
CA ILE A 484 -9.32 20.76 -3.52
C ILE A 484 -7.92 21.13 -4.00
N LEU A 485 -7.37 20.42 -4.98
CA LEU A 485 -6.03 20.69 -5.52
C LEU A 485 -5.96 22.05 -6.22
N VAL A 486 -6.94 22.40 -7.07
CA VAL A 486 -6.96 23.69 -7.79
C VAL A 486 -7.33 24.89 -6.93
N SER A 487 -7.69 24.69 -5.66
CA SER A 487 -7.86 25.81 -4.73
C SER A 487 -6.56 26.60 -4.50
N ASN A 488 -5.40 25.97 -4.74
CA ASN A 488 -4.12 26.65 -4.80
C ASN A 488 -3.94 27.33 -6.16
N ARG A 489 -3.69 28.64 -6.15
CA ARG A 489 -3.60 29.48 -7.35
C ARG A 489 -2.54 29.02 -8.35
N GLU A 490 -1.38 28.56 -7.89
CA GLU A 490 -0.31 28.10 -8.78
C GLU A 490 -0.75 26.83 -9.52
N PHE A 491 -1.42 25.90 -8.84
CA PHE A 491 -1.94 24.69 -9.45
C PHE A 491 -3.12 24.95 -10.37
N ALA A 492 -4.00 25.89 -10.04
CA ALA A 492 -5.06 26.32 -10.95
C ALA A 492 -4.46 26.78 -12.31
N ILE A 493 -3.36 27.56 -12.27
CA ILE A 493 -2.67 28.03 -13.47
C ILE A 493 -2.03 26.86 -14.23
N GLN A 494 -1.35 25.94 -13.54
CA GLN A 494 -0.71 24.78 -14.18
C GLN A 494 -1.73 23.80 -14.78
N TYR A 495 -2.80 23.50 -14.04
CA TYR A 495 -3.91 22.65 -14.47
C TYR A 495 -4.55 23.19 -15.76
N PHE A 496 -4.75 24.50 -15.85
CA PHE A 496 -5.24 25.14 -17.07
C PHE A 496 -4.21 25.12 -18.22
N LYS A 497 -2.93 25.39 -17.93
CA LYS A 497 -1.88 25.43 -18.96
C LYS A 497 -1.62 24.09 -19.62
N GLN A 498 -1.73 23.00 -18.86
CA GLN A 498 -1.54 21.64 -19.37
C GLN A 498 -2.64 21.25 -20.38
N ASP A 499 -3.89 21.55 -20.06
CA ASP A 499 -5.02 21.32 -20.97
C ASP A 499 -6.15 22.31 -20.69
N ASN A 500 -6.31 23.29 -21.58
CA ASN A 500 -7.36 24.30 -21.46
C ASN A 500 -8.75 23.77 -21.83
N SER A 501 -8.87 22.59 -22.45
CA SER A 501 -10.14 21.96 -22.78
C SER A 501 -10.90 21.48 -21.54
N ARG A 502 -10.18 21.30 -20.42
CA ARG A 502 -10.75 20.97 -19.10
C ARG A 502 -11.79 21.98 -18.62
N VAL A 503 -11.66 23.26 -18.97
CA VAL A 503 -12.65 24.29 -18.62
C VAL A 503 -14.01 23.99 -19.25
N LYS A 504 -14.02 23.57 -20.53
CA LYS A 504 -15.23 23.16 -21.23
C LYS A 504 -15.89 21.96 -20.54
N TYR A 505 -15.10 20.98 -20.14
CA TYR A 505 -15.61 19.79 -19.46
C TYR A 505 -16.17 20.12 -18.06
N LEU A 506 -15.48 20.94 -17.27
CA LEU A 506 -15.99 21.43 -15.98
C LEU A 506 -17.30 22.20 -16.13
N MET A 507 -17.43 23.01 -17.18
CA MET A 507 -18.67 23.74 -17.47
C MET A 507 -19.85 22.80 -17.78
N LEU A 508 -19.59 21.66 -18.43
CA LEU A 508 -20.59 20.62 -18.66
C LEU A 508 -21.01 19.96 -17.33
N LEU A 509 -20.04 19.60 -16.49
CA LEU A 509 -20.27 18.97 -15.18
C LEU A 509 -21.01 19.88 -14.18
N CYS A 510 -21.01 21.21 -14.38
CA CYS A 510 -21.77 22.13 -13.54
C CYS A 510 -23.29 21.85 -13.57
N LYS A 511 -23.81 21.21 -14.63
CA LYS A 511 -25.23 20.83 -14.78
C LYS A 511 -25.47 19.34 -14.49
N ASP A 512 -24.50 18.63 -13.89
CA ASP A 512 -24.67 17.21 -13.55
C ASP A 512 -25.84 17.01 -12.58
N GLU A 513 -26.58 15.91 -12.76
CA GLU A 513 -27.73 15.55 -11.91
C GLU A 513 -27.31 15.38 -10.44
N ASN A 514 -26.09 14.88 -10.22
CA ASN A 514 -25.51 14.76 -8.89
C ASN A 514 -25.01 16.13 -8.40
N GLN A 515 -25.71 16.65 -7.39
CA GLN A 515 -25.41 17.94 -6.78
C GLN A 515 -23.98 18.05 -6.24
N ASN A 516 -23.37 16.96 -5.77
CA ASN A 516 -21.99 16.98 -5.29
C ASN A 516 -20.98 17.14 -6.43
N VAL A 517 -21.26 16.54 -7.60
CA VAL A 517 -20.46 16.70 -8.82
C VAL A 517 -20.59 18.14 -9.31
N SER A 518 -21.82 18.62 -9.45
CA SER A 518 -22.12 20.02 -9.85
C SER A 518 -21.42 21.03 -8.94
N ARG A 519 -21.55 20.88 -7.61
CA ARG A 519 -20.90 21.73 -6.60
C ARG A 519 -19.38 21.76 -6.74
N SER A 520 -18.77 20.59 -6.88
CA SER A 520 -17.31 20.47 -6.97
C SER A 520 -16.77 21.00 -8.30
N ALA A 521 -17.48 20.75 -9.40
CA ALA A 521 -17.14 21.29 -10.71
C ALA A 521 -17.25 22.82 -10.75
N ALA A 522 -18.34 23.38 -10.21
CA ALA A 522 -18.53 24.82 -10.11
C ALA A 522 -17.46 25.48 -9.22
N SER A 523 -17.08 24.82 -8.12
CA SER A 523 -16.00 25.29 -7.25
C SER A 523 -14.64 25.27 -7.97
N ALA A 524 -14.30 24.18 -8.65
CA ALA A 524 -13.08 24.09 -9.45
C ALA A 524 -13.04 25.17 -10.54
N LEU A 525 -14.16 25.40 -11.23
CA LEU A 525 -14.27 26.44 -12.26
C LEU A 525 -14.15 27.86 -11.67
N ALA A 526 -14.69 28.10 -10.48
CA ALA A 526 -14.54 29.37 -9.77
C ALA A 526 -13.05 29.65 -9.46
N TRP A 527 -12.28 28.64 -9.03
CA TRP A 527 -10.84 28.78 -8.81
C TRP A 527 -10.08 29.07 -10.11
N LEU A 528 -10.40 28.38 -11.20
CA LEU A 528 -9.74 28.58 -12.49
C LEU A 528 -10.01 29.97 -13.08
N THR A 529 -11.26 30.43 -13.03
CA THR A 529 -11.64 31.76 -13.50
C THR A 529 -11.06 32.88 -12.65
N ALA A 530 -10.87 32.66 -11.34
CA ALA A 530 -10.15 33.59 -10.48
C ALA A 530 -8.64 33.63 -10.77
N ALA A 531 -8.05 32.50 -11.15
CA ALA A 531 -6.61 32.37 -11.35
C ALA A 531 -6.14 32.85 -12.74
N ASN A 532 -6.98 32.73 -13.79
CA ASN A 532 -6.58 32.97 -15.17
C ASN A 532 -7.69 33.66 -16.00
N GLU A 533 -7.36 34.82 -16.60
CA GLU A 533 -8.27 35.54 -17.50
C GLU A 533 -8.59 34.72 -18.77
N GLU A 534 -7.64 33.93 -19.27
CA GLU A 534 -7.85 33.06 -20.43
C GLU A 534 -8.81 31.90 -20.10
N ALA A 535 -8.86 31.46 -18.84
CA ALA A 535 -9.86 30.49 -18.40
C ALA A 535 -11.27 31.07 -18.49
N CYS A 536 -11.45 32.36 -18.23
CA CYS A 536 -12.73 33.05 -18.40
C CYS A 536 -13.16 33.09 -19.86
N LYS A 537 -12.24 33.33 -20.81
CA LYS A 537 -12.54 33.26 -22.25
C LYS A 537 -12.95 31.84 -22.66
N LYS A 538 -12.25 30.82 -22.15
CA LYS A 538 -12.49 29.40 -22.43
C LYS A 538 -13.82 28.86 -21.92
N VAL A 539 -14.49 29.52 -20.96
CA VAL A 539 -15.85 29.16 -20.56
C VAL A 539 -16.81 29.14 -21.76
N PHE A 540 -16.62 30.06 -22.71
CA PHE A 540 -17.49 30.18 -23.89
C PHE A 540 -17.27 29.08 -24.95
N ASP A 541 -16.20 28.29 -24.87
CA ASP A 541 -15.94 27.18 -25.79
C ASP A 541 -16.90 25.99 -25.56
N SER A 542 -17.62 25.98 -24.43
CA SER A 542 -18.69 25.03 -24.16
C SER A 542 -19.99 25.48 -24.81
N ASN A 543 -20.63 24.61 -25.61
CA ASN A 543 -21.92 24.91 -26.22
C ASN A 543 -23.04 25.12 -25.18
N THR A 544 -22.86 24.63 -23.95
CA THR A 544 -23.84 24.70 -22.86
C THR A 544 -23.51 25.76 -21.81
N TRP A 545 -22.52 26.63 -22.06
CA TRP A 545 -22.02 27.60 -21.06
C TRP A 545 -23.14 28.43 -20.41
N LEU A 546 -24.07 28.95 -21.22
CA LEU A 546 -25.16 29.81 -20.76
C LEU A 546 -26.17 29.01 -19.95
N GLU A 547 -26.57 27.83 -20.42
CA GLU A 547 -27.48 26.94 -19.68
C GLU A 547 -26.90 26.50 -18.34
N SER A 548 -25.62 26.15 -18.32
CA SER A 548 -24.94 25.74 -17.09
C SER A 548 -24.80 26.91 -16.10
N LEU A 549 -24.50 28.13 -16.56
CA LEU A 549 -24.50 29.31 -15.68
C LEU A 549 -25.91 29.63 -15.15
N ARG A 550 -26.94 29.57 -16.00
CA ARG A 550 -28.33 29.72 -15.57
C ARG A 550 -28.69 28.68 -14.51
N PHE A 551 -28.35 27.42 -14.74
CA PHE A 551 -28.57 26.32 -13.81
C PHE A 551 -27.93 26.61 -12.44
N LEU A 552 -26.67 27.06 -12.41
CA LEU A 552 -26.00 27.41 -11.16
C LEU A 552 -26.70 28.57 -10.44
N LEU A 553 -27.05 29.64 -11.16
CA LEU A 553 -27.66 30.84 -10.58
C LEU A 553 -29.08 30.60 -10.02
N ILE A 554 -29.85 29.70 -10.63
CA ILE A 554 -31.21 29.36 -10.16
C ILE A 554 -31.25 28.13 -9.27
N ASN A 555 -30.10 27.52 -8.97
CA ASN A 555 -30.02 26.27 -8.21
C ASN A 555 -30.64 26.46 -6.81
N PRO A 556 -31.44 25.51 -6.29
CA PRO A 556 -32.04 25.62 -4.97
C PRO A 556 -31.00 25.64 -3.84
N TYR A 557 -29.86 24.98 -4.01
CA TYR A 557 -28.79 24.92 -3.03
C TYR A 557 -27.96 26.21 -3.03
N CYS A 558 -27.86 26.86 -1.86
CA CYS A 558 -27.16 28.14 -1.72
C CYS A 558 -25.67 28.01 -2.05
N ASP A 559 -25.01 26.94 -1.64
CA ASP A 559 -23.60 26.71 -1.92
C ASP A 559 -23.32 26.66 -3.43
N ILE A 560 -24.06 25.87 -4.22
CA ILE A 560 -23.89 25.78 -5.68
C ILE A 560 -24.13 27.15 -6.34
N ARG A 561 -25.20 27.84 -5.93
CA ARG A 561 -25.55 29.16 -6.44
C ARG A 561 -24.47 30.21 -6.13
N GLU A 562 -23.86 30.14 -4.96
CA GLU A 562 -22.75 31.00 -4.56
C GLU A 562 -21.58 30.88 -5.55
N ARG A 563 -21.20 29.63 -5.92
CA ARG A 563 -20.11 29.38 -6.88
C ARG A 563 -20.47 29.90 -8.26
N GLY A 564 -21.73 29.75 -8.68
CA GLY A 564 -22.24 30.34 -9.92
C GLY A 564 -22.07 31.86 -9.96
N ILE A 565 -22.43 32.55 -8.88
CA ILE A 565 -22.26 34.00 -8.76
C ILE A 565 -20.78 34.38 -8.78
N ILE A 566 -19.91 33.64 -8.09
CA ILE A 566 -18.45 33.88 -8.08
C ILE A 566 -17.85 33.73 -9.48
N ILE A 567 -18.24 32.69 -10.24
CA ILE A 567 -17.80 32.51 -11.63
C ILE A 567 -18.17 33.74 -12.47
N VAL A 568 -19.41 34.21 -12.35
CA VAL A 568 -19.89 35.41 -13.06
C VAL A 568 -19.08 36.65 -12.65
N ILE A 569 -18.84 36.86 -11.35
CA ILE A 569 -18.00 37.97 -10.87
C ILE A 569 -16.59 37.90 -11.47
N ASN A 570 -15.96 36.72 -11.48
CA ASN A 570 -14.62 36.53 -12.04
C ASN A 570 -14.59 36.84 -13.54
N MET A 571 -15.58 36.33 -14.29
CA MET A 571 -15.72 36.60 -15.72
C MET A 571 -15.92 38.09 -16.00
N MET A 572 -16.78 38.78 -15.24
CA MET A 572 -17.01 40.22 -15.37
C MET A 572 -15.75 41.05 -15.06
N ARG A 573 -14.92 40.58 -14.13
CA ARG A 573 -13.65 41.22 -13.76
C ARG A 573 -12.50 40.92 -14.74
N SER A 574 -12.64 39.92 -15.59
CA SER A 574 -11.60 39.47 -16.52
C SER A 574 -11.40 40.44 -17.72
N ALA A 575 -11.51 39.92 -18.95
CA ALA A 575 -11.33 40.67 -20.19
C ALA A 575 -12.61 41.44 -20.60
N ILE A 576 -12.46 42.43 -21.50
CA ILE A 576 -13.55 43.36 -21.86
C ILE A 576 -14.61 42.64 -22.70
N ASP A 577 -14.16 41.85 -23.66
CA ASP A 577 -14.96 40.97 -24.51
C ASP A 577 -15.78 39.95 -23.70
N VAL A 578 -15.17 39.36 -22.66
CA VAL A 578 -15.85 38.39 -21.77
C VAL A 578 -17.02 39.04 -21.04
N ALA A 579 -16.79 40.22 -20.46
CA ALA A 579 -17.82 40.94 -19.74
C ALA A 579 -18.95 41.41 -20.68
N ALA A 580 -18.62 41.99 -21.84
CA ALA A 580 -19.60 42.46 -22.82
C ALA A 580 -20.54 41.32 -23.26
N LYS A 581 -19.98 40.17 -23.62
CA LYS A 581 -20.75 38.98 -24.02
C LYS A 581 -21.65 38.46 -22.89
N LEU A 582 -21.23 38.58 -21.63
CA LEU A 582 -22.06 38.18 -20.49
C LEU A 582 -23.24 39.14 -20.26
N MET A 583 -22.99 40.45 -20.43
CA MET A 583 -24.00 41.50 -20.27
C MET A 583 -25.09 41.48 -21.34
N GLU A 584 -24.79 40.94 -22.53
CA GLU A 584 -25.76 40.72 -23.61
C GLU A 584 -26.80 39.61 -23.31
N THR A 585 -26.67 38.90 -22.17
CA THR A 585 -27.55 37.78 -21.79
C THR A 585 -28.50 38.11 -20.64
N ASP A 586 -29.41 37.17 -20.34
CA ASP A 586 -30.35 37.23 -19.22
C ASP A 586 -29.71 37.03 -17.84
N ILE A 587 -28.40 36.77 -17.76
CA ILE A 587 -27.68 36.58 -16.49
C ILE A 587 -27.85 37.80 -15.56
N MET A 588 -27.88 39.01 -16.11
CA MET A 588 -28.04 40.24 -15.34
C MET A 588 -29.45 40.35 -14.73
N GLU A 589 -30.46 39.85 -15.42
CA GLU A 589 -31.83 39.80 -14.93
C GLU A 589 -31.95 38.79 -13.79
N LEU A 590 -31.32 37.62 -13.94
CA LEU A 590 -31.24 36.60 -12.90
C LEU A 590 -30.53 37.13 -11.64
N LEU A 591 -29.40 37.81 -11.79
CA LEU A 591 -28.70 38.45 -10.66
C LEU A 591 -29.55 39.53 -9.97
N ARG A 592 -30.28 40.35 -10.74
CA ARG A 592 -31.23 41.33 -10.19
C ARG A 592 -32.34 40.66 -9.39
N ALA A 593 -32.92 39.57 -9.91
CA ALA A 593 -33.94 38.81 -9.19
C ALA A 593 -33.40 38.22 -7.87
N LEU A 594 -32.18 37.67 -7.90
CA LEU A 594 -31.51 37.14 -6.70
C LEU A 594 -31.20 38.23 -5.67
N SER A 595 -30.76 39.41 -6.10
CA SER A 595 -30.41 40.53 -5.19
C SER A 595 -31.62 41.12 -4.45
N LYS A 596 -32.83 40.97 -5.00
CA LYS A 596 -34.08 41.51 -4.44
C LYS A 596 -34.85 40.52 -3.57
N ASN A 597 -34.43 39.26 -3.55
CA ASN A 597 -35.13 38.22 -2.80
C ASN A 597 -34.52 38.09 -1.39
N ASP A 598 -35.20 38.68 -0.40
CA ASP A 598 -34.75 38.68 1.00
C ASP A 598 -34.66 37.29 1.66
N THR A 599 -35.26 36.27 1.03
CA THR A 599 -35.20 34.88 1.52
C THR A 599 -33.94 34.12 1.05
N VAL A 600 -33.16 34.69 0.12
CA VAL A 600 -31.99 34.03 -0.47
C VAL A 600 -30.71 34.43 0.28
N GLN A 601 -29.97 33.44 0.78
CA GLN A 601 -28.74 33.65 1.56
C GLN A 601 -27.62 34.38 0.78
N ASN A 602 -27.58 34.29 -0.55
CA ASN A 602 -26.48 34.83 -1.38
C ASN A 602 -26.79 36.22 -1.98
N LYS A 603 -27.77 36.96 -1.45
CA LYS A 603 -28.22 38.23 -2.04
C LYS A 603 -27.11 39.29 -2.12
N GLU A 604 -26.23 39.33 -1.12
CA GLU A 604 -25.10 40.27 -1.08
C GLU A 604 -24.08 39.99 -2.19
N LEU A 605 -23.76 38.72 -2.46
CA LEU A 605 -22.89 38.35 -3.56
C LEU A 605 -23.52 38.68 -4.93
N ALA A 606 -24.83 38.50 -5.08
CA ALA A 606 -25.54 38.91 -6.29
C ALA A 606 -25.52 40.44 -6.47
N PHE A 607 -25.63 41.20 -5.38
CA PHE A 607 -25.48 42.65 -5.41
C PHE A 607 -24.06 43.08 -5.84
N ILE A 608 -23.03 42.45 -5.28
CA ILE A 608 -21.63 42.69 -5.69
C ILE A 608 -21.44 42.41 -7.19
N ALA A 609 -22.03 41.33 -7.71
CA ALA A 609 -21.95 41.03 -9.14
C ALA A 609 -22.57 42.14 -10.02
N LEU A 610 -23.70 42.73 -9.58
CA LEU A 610 -24.34 43.86 -10.27
C LEU A 610 -23.54 45.16 -10.15
N GLU A 611 -22.88 45.40 -9.01
CA GLU A 611 -21.98 46.55 -8.87
C GLU A 611 -20.77 46.45 -9.78
N VAL A 612 -20.14 45.27 -9.84
CA VAL A 612 -19.02 44.99 -10.76
C VAL A 612 -19.45 45.21 -12.20
N ALA A 613 -20.67 44.82 -12.56
CA ALA A 613 -21.23 45.09 -13.87
C ALA A 613 -21.42 46.58 -14.16
N ALA A 614 -22.07 47.31 -13.26
CA ALA A 614 -22.32 48.74 -13.43
C ALA A 614 -21.00 49.54 -13.48
N GLU A 615 -20.00 49.13 -12.70
CA GLU A 615 -18.66 49.71 -12.78
C GLU A 615 -18.04 49.46 -14.16
N ARG A 616 -18.21 48.26 -14.73
CA ARG A 616 -17.71 47.93 -16.06
C ARG A 616 -18.39 48.75 -17.16
N GLU A 617 -19.71 48.87 -17.14
CA GLU A 617 -20.48 49.71 -18.09
C GLU A 617 -20.04 51.18 -18.02
N ARG A 618 -19.87 51.73 -16.81
CA ARG A 618 -19.38 53.11 -16.63
C ARG A 618 -17.97 53.29 -17.18
N ARG A 619 -17.08 52.32 -16.94
CA ARG A 619 -15.71 52.34 -17.47
C ARG A 619 -15.71 52.26 -19.00
N GLU A 620 -16.56 51.43 -19.60
CA GLU A 620 -16.67 51.31 -21.06
C GLU A 620 -17.25 52.56 -21.70
N ALA A 621 -18.30 53.14 -21.12
CA ALA A 621 -18.84 54.43 -21.55
C ALA A 621 -17.77 55.54 -21.50
N LEU A 622 -16.96 55.58 -20.43
CA LEU A 622 -15.86 56.52 -20.29
C LEU A 622 -14.79 56.30 -21.37
N LEU A 623 -14.38 55.06 -21.64
CA LEU A 623 -13.40 54.73 -22.68
C LEU A 623 -13.91 55.09 -24.07
N ASN A 624 -15.20 54.88 -24.35
CA ASN A 624 -15.84 55.26 -25.61
C ASN A 624 -15.91 56.79 -25.78
N MET A 625 -16.23 57.53 -24.71
CA MET A 625 -16.16 58.99 -24.72
C MET A 625 -14.75 59.50 -25.01
N ILE A 626 -13.72 58.90 -24.38
CA ILE A 626 -12.32 59.27 -24.64
C ILE A 626 -11.92 58.96 -26.09
N ARG A 627 -12.30 57.78 -26.62
CA ARG A 627 -12.06 57.43 -28.04
C ARG A 627 -12.71 58.41 -29.01
N LEU A 628 -14.00 58.72 -28.81
CA LEU A 628 -14.73 59.67 -29.65
C LEU A 628 -14.11 61.07 -29.58
N GLY A 629 -13.66 61.47 -28.39
CA GLY A 629 -12.94 62.72 -28.19
C GLY A 629 -11.58 62.76 -28.91
N CYS A 630 -10.81 61.68 -28.83
CA CYS A 630 -9.55 61.53 -29.58
C CYS A 630 -9.79 61.59 -31.11
N ASP A 631 -10.81 60.91 -31.62
CA ASP A 631 -11.15 60.93 -33.05
C ASP A 631 -11.60 62.31 -33.51
N LYS A 632 -12.34 63.04 -32.68
CA LYS A 632 -12.76 64.42 -32.95
C LYS A 632 -11.56 65.36 -32.93
N ALA A 633 -10.69 65.28 -31.93
CA ALA A 633 -9.47 66.08 -31.85
C ALA A 633 -8.52 65.82 -33.03
N ARG A 634 -8.43 64.56 -33.49
CA ARG A 634 -7.66 64.16 -34.68
C ARG A 634 -8.22 64.77 -35.96
N ARG A 635 -9.55 64.78 -36.14
CA ARG A 635 -10.21 65.42 -37.29
C ARG A 635 -10.12 66.94 -37.27
N SER A 636 -10.04 67.55 -36.09
CA SER A 636 -9.99 69.00 -35.91
C SER A 636 -8.56 69.59 -35.84
N GLY A 637 -7.52 68.78 -36.00
CA GLY A 637 -6.12 69.23 -36.00
C GLY A 637 -5.60 69.72 -34.65
N GLN A 638 -6.29 69.43 -33.54
CA GLN A 638 -5.92 69.88 -32.19
C GLN A 638 -4.89 68.92 -31.56
N LEU A 639 -3.63 69.01 -32.01
CA LEU A 639 -2.56 68.09 -31.60
C LEU A 639 -2.28 68.07 -30.09
N ASP A 640 -2.38 69.21 -29.40
CA ASP A 640 -2.10 69.28 -27.97
C ASP A 640 -3.23 68.69 -27.12
N LEU A 641 -4.48 68.89 -27.54
CA LEU A 641 -5.64 68.26 -26.92
C LEU A 641 -5.62 66.74 -27.12
N LEU A 642 -5.22 66.29 -28.32
CA LEU A 642 -5.04 64.87 -28.63
C LEU A 642 -3.97 64.23 -27.72
N LYS A 643 -2.82 64.89 -27.51
CA LYS A 643 -1.75 64.40 -26.63
C LYS A 643 -2.22 64.26 -25.18
N ILE A 644 -2.98 65.22 -24.66
CA ILE A 644 -3.54 65.18 -23.31
C ILE A 644 -4.54 64.03 -23.18
N MET A 645 -5.50 63.91 -24.10
CA MET A 645 -6.51 62.86 -24.07
C MET A 645 -5.90 61.46 -24.26
N GLN A 646 -4.87 61.33 -25.11
CA GLN A 646 -4.11 60.08 -25.26
C GLN A 646 -3.32 59.73 -24.01
N SER A 647 -2.75 60.73 -23.30
CA SER A 647 -2.06 60.50 -22.02
C SER A 647 -3.01 60.03 -20.92
N GLU A 648 -4.21 60.60 -20.82
CA GLU A 648 -5.24 60.16 -19.88
C GLU A 648 -5.80 58.78 -20.23
N TYR A 649 -6.01 58.51 -21.52
CA TYR A 649 -6.40 57.18 -22.02
C TYR A 649 -5.33 56.14 -21.66
N MET A 650 -4.05 56.44 -21.92
CA MET A 650 -2.93 55.55 -21.63
C MET A 650 -2.75 55.34 -20.12
N ALA A 651 -2.84 56.38 -19.29
CA ALA A 651 -2.74 56.27 -17.83
C ALA A 651 -3.86 55.40 -17.23
N LYS A 652 -5.09 55.53 -17.74
CA LYS A 652 -6.24 54.69 -17.32
C LYS A 652 -6.17 53.26 -17.87
N CYS A 653 -5.55 53.06 -19.03
CA CYS A 653 -5.27 51.74 -19.59
C CYS A 653 -4.08 51.04 -18.88
N TRP A 654 -3.08 51.81 -18.43
CA TRP A 654 -1.87 51.32 -17.74
C TRP A 654 -2.06 51.01 -16.25
N SER A 655 -3.15 51.42 -15.62
CA SER A 655 -3.49 50.96 -14.27
C SER A 655 -3.85 49.45 -14.20
N ARG A 656 -3.62 48.71 -15.29
CA ARG A 656 -3.68 47.24 -15.37
C ARG A 656 -2.34 46.68 -15.87
N ASN A 657 -1.83 45.68 -15.15
CA ASN A 657 -0.69 44.87 -15.57
C ASN A 657 -1.00 44.12 -16.89
N THR A 658 0.02 44.08 -17.76
CA THR A 658 0.31 43.14 -18.88
C THR A 658 -0.35 43.30 -20.27
N THR A 659 0.53 43.65 -21.23
CA THR A 659 0.78 43.10 -22.58
C THR A 659 -0.26 43.15 -23.71
N GLU A 660 -1.58 43.15 -23.49
CA GLU A 660 -2.55 43.13 -24.61
C GLU A 660 -2.70 44.50 -25.33
N LEU A 661 -2.22 45.59 -24.74
CA LEU A 661 -2.35 46.94 -25.32
C LEU A 661 -1.40 47.22 -26.51
N SER A 662 -0.43 46.35 -26.81
CA SER A 662 0.60 46.68 -27.81
C SER A 662 0.05 46.75 -29.24
N SER A 663 -0.84 45.83 -29.65
CA SER A 663 -1.30 45.74 -31.04
C SER A 663 -2.27 46.86 -31.42
N THR A 664 -3.17 47.26 -30.51
CA THR A 664 -4.13 48.34 -30.74
C THR A 664 -3.48 49.72 -30.65
N VAL A 665 -2.51 49.89 -29.76
CA VAL A 665 -1.71 51.12 -29.64
C VAL A 665 -0.81 51.28 -30.88
N ILE A 666 -0.15 50.22 -31.35
CA ILE A 666 0.66 50.26 -32.59
C ILE A 666 -0.19 50.60 -33.82
N ALA A 667 -1.41 50.04 -33.91
CA ALA A 667 -2.34 50.34 -35.01
C ALA A 667 -2.83 51.81 -34.99
N MET A 668 -2.95 52.44 -33.82
CA MET A 668 -3.36 53.85 -33.71
C MET A 668 -2.24 54.86 -33.97
N PHE A 669 -0.98 54.52 -33.69
CA PHE A 669 0.14 55.48 -33.77
C PHE A 669 0.90 55.48 -35.10
N GLY A 670 0.61 54.57 -36.05
CA GLY A 670 1.07 54.66 -37.45
C GLY A 670 2.59 54.60 -37.70
N SER A 671 3.44 54.80 -36.69
CA SER A 671 4.88 54.55 -36.74
C SER A 671 5.46 54.29 -35.34
N LEU A 672 6.42 53.36 -35.27
CA LEU A 672 7.22 53.05 -34.08
C LEU A 672 7.99 54.25 -33.49
N ARG A 673 8.09 55.38 -34.21
CA ARG A 673 8.86 56.56 -33.81
C ARG A 673 8.15 57.40 -32.74
N GLU A 674 6.83 57.56 -32.84
CA GLU A 674 6.04 58.35 -31.88
C GLU A 674 5.87 57.60 -30.55
N VAL A 675 5.69 56.27 -30.61
CA VAL A 675 5.63 55.40 -29.44
C VAL A 675 6.95 55.44 -28.64
N ARG A 676 8.11 55.43 -29.33
CA ARG A 676 9.44 55.56 -28.69
C ARG A 676 9.68 56.95 -28.06
N TYR A 677 9.13 58.01 -28.65
CA TYR A 677 9.23 59.37 -28.10
C TYR A 677 8.41 59.53 -26.81
N PHE A 678 7.22 58.92 -26.77
CA PHE A 678 6.33 58.93 -25.60
C PHE A 678 6.88 58.08 -24.44
N ILE A 679 7.45 56.91 -24.72
CA ILE A 679 8.13 56.08 -23.71
C ILE A 679 9.33 56.83 -23.08
N ARG A 680 10.08 57.61 -23.87
CA ARG A 680 11.18 58.45 -23.35
C ARG A 680 10.69 59.60 -22.46
N LEU A 681 9.57 60.24 -22.79
CA LEU A 681 9.00 61.33 -21.99
C LEU A 681 8.47 60.84 -20.62
N HIS A 682 7.85 59.66 -20.56
CA HIS A 682 7.35 59.09 -19.29
C HIS A 682 8.44 58.41 -18.44
N ALA A 683 9.50 57.88 -19.05
CA ALA A 683 10.66 57.41 -18.30
C ALA A 683 11.34 58.56 -17.52
N VAL A 684 11.24 59.79 -17.99
CA VAL A 684 11.76 60.98 -17.30
C VAL A 684 10.83 61.45 -16.17
N SER A 685 9.50 61.25 -16.25
CA SER A 685 8.57 61.65 -15.17
C SER A 685 8.49 60.65 -14.01
N CYS A 686 8.86 59.38 -14.23
CA CYS A 686 8.78 58.32 -13.20
C CYS A 686 10.09 58.10 -12.40
N THR A 687 11.13 58.92 -12.59
CA THR A 687 12.38 58.85 -11.79
C THR A 687 12.35 59.73 -10.54
N GLY A 688 11.18 59.86 -9.92
CA GLY A 688 11.02 60.44 -8.58
C GLY A 688 10.81 59.36 -7.53
N ARG A 689 11.92 58.77 -7.04
CA ARG A 689 12.09 57.82 -5.92
C ARG A 689 11.95 56.31 -6.22
N GLY A 690 13.11 55.61 -6.17
CA GLY A 690 13.21 54.23 -5.66
C GLY A 690 13.46 53.10 -6.68
N SER A 691 14.74 52.86 -7.01
CA SER A 691 15.37 51.61 -7.47
C SER A 691 14.63 50.66 -8.45
N LEU A 692 15.11 50.61 -9.71
CA LEU A 692 14.86 49.55 -10.69
C LEU A 692 15.78 48.33 -10.46
N PRO A 693 15.31 47.08 -10.60
CA PRO A 693 16.17 45.91 -10.77
C PRO A 693 16.69 45.82 -12.22
N THR A 694 18.00 45.63 -12.35
CA THR A 694 18.71 45.38 -13.60
C THR A 694 18.30 44.05 -14.23
N GLY A 695 17.92 44.04 -15.51
CA GLY A 695 17.88 42.80 -16.29
C GLY A 695 16.89 42.73 -17.45
N TRP A 696 16.91 43.70 -18.38
CA TRP A 696 16.29 43.51 -19.69
C TRP A 696 17.33 43.84 -20.77
N ASN A 697 17.95 42.78 -21.28
CA ASN A 697 18.85 42.84 -22.44
C ASN A 697 18.03 43.17 -23.70
N ASN A 698 18.51 44.17 -24.43
CA ASN A 698 18.09 44.51 -25.77
C ASN A 698 18.36 43.35 -26.73
N GLN A 699 17.38 43.03 -27.59
CA GLN A 699 17.57 42.59 -28.98
C GLN A 699 16.23 42.74 -29.75
N PRO A 700 16.27 42.89 -31.09
CA PRO A 700 15.74 44.04 -31.83
C PRO A 700 14.22 44.08 -32.07
#